data_AF-A0A950DGQ1-F1
#
_entry.id   AF-A0A950DGQ1-F1
#
_cell.length_a   1.000
_cell.length_b   1.000
_cell.length_c   1.000
_cell.angle_alpha   90.00
_cell.angle_beta   90.00
_cell.angle_gamma   90.00
#
_symmetry.space_group_name_H-M   'P 1'
#
loop_
_entity.id
_entity.type
_entity.pdbx_description
1 polymer ?
#
loop_
_entity_poly.entity_id
_entity_poly.type
_entity_poly.pdbx_seq_one_letter_code
_entity_poly.pdbx_strand_id
1 'polypeptide(L)'
;MPKIQAVWAIDIGQAAFKALKLVPGSNPDEVVAEAFDFIEYPKILSQPDADPEELVREALATFTDRNDVKGCKVAIAVPGQAGLVKFIKLPPVEKKRIPDIVKFEAKQQIPFALDEVVWSYQQIGGDEEVSDEEFTMAEVGLFAMKRDQITRAILPLTVAGIEVDIVQMSPIALYNYISFDQLKGSGSKDSVVVLDIGADNTDLIITDGTRIWQRNVPIGGNHFTRALTKELKLTFAKAEHLKRNATRAPDPRAIFTAMRGVFNDFTSEVNRSIGFYSSINRSAKIRKVLGLGNGFKLPGLQKFLQQNLNQEIDKVDGFAKLAGDEVKAAPQFQDNLASFAVAYGLGIQGLGKGGVSTNLLPPEIERIRMIRAKKPWALFASALVMLDLSTLFLLGPYRLLATVSTPQFADAVTQAKAVTKKGTDIKTALDSAKKAWTNKFDEGEALIVDPTYRALWPSFLKTISGFWPDPVAEYKLNPDDPANQETLEKLRVHIDLIKPVWRTDVAAGWFDTLDPKFKRLMHPYDVDAANAPTGEGWIVQIACHHYNPYPSAEQLRITNLKDPRRTEFGPYQFITEKVLHKLNLLFLRLYGVSHVALAWMSIDRDWTSEKGSGNNNLASSTVPVLDRASPPAGTEAGAGGGSMMGGMREMAKYAALMKGGSGMGGSGGYAGAASGKGMAEMMRSMMMGGGMMGGAGMTGGVNAEAKKNIKTLTRTDFLIQFLWKPTPAEELPEDPEQRKAKLEEQAAKAKEMHEKMTQAEGQKNSSAVTIPSAEEIEKASKQKTSELETAITKALTTLATPAPDAAAGTAVAPGAAPPGVPAAPGVPTPAGAAN
;
A
#
# COMPACT_ATOMS: atom_id res chain seq x y z
N MET A 1 -25.04 19.19 -32.29
CA MET A 1 -25.45 17.86 -32.83
C MET A 1 -24.20 16.99 -32.86
N PRO A 2 -24.22 15.74 -32.37
CA PRO A 2 -23.07 14.85 -32.54
C PRO A 2 -22.87 14.66 -34.05
N LYS A 3 -21.67 14.97 -34.54
CA LYS A 3 -21.27 14.75 -35.94
C LYS A 3 -21.62 13.30 -36.28
N ILE A 4 -22.44 13.06 -37.29
CA ILE A 4 -22.80 11.69 -37.67
C ILE A 4 -21.50 11.00 -38.05
N GLN A 5 -21.15 9.98 -37.27
CA GLN A 5 -19.82 9.40 -37.28
C GLN A 5 -19.75 8.33 -38.36
N ALA A 6 -18.76 8.43 -39.26
CA ALA A 6 -18.50 7.40 -40.26
C ALA A 6 -18.30 6.03 -39.59
N VAL A 7 -18.66 4.96 -40.29
CA VAL A 7 -18.59 3.60 -39.78
C VAL A 7 -17.65 2.77 -40.65
N TRP A 8 -16.60 2.23 -40.04
CA TRP A 8 -15.80 1.16 -40.61
C TRP A 8 -16.45 -0.18 -40.27
N ALA A 9 -16.99 -0.85 -41.28
CA ALA A 9 -17.53 -2.19 -41.16
C ALA A 9 -16.50 -3.21 -41.62
N ILE A 10 -16.05 -4.07 -40.70
CA ILE A 10 -14.95 -5.01 -40.90
C ILE A 10 -15.48 -6.44 -40.81
N ASP A 11 -15.16 -7.24 -41.82
CA ASP A 11 -15.45 -8.67 -41.88
C ASP A 11 -14.12 -9.44 -42.05
N ILE A 12 -13.71 -10.12 -40.97
CA ILE A 12 -12.54 -10.99 -40.93
C ILE A 12 -12.97 -12.38 -41.41
N GLY A 13 -13.04 -12.54 -42.73
CA GLY A 13 -13.38 -13.82 -43.35
C GLY A 13 -12.24 -14.84 -43.30
N GLN A 14 -12.51 -16.09 -43.71
CA GLN A 14 -11.48 -17.14 -43.77
C GLN A 14 -10.53 -17.00 -44.97
N ALA A 15 -10.96 -16.35 -46.05
CA ALA A 15 -10.17 -16.21 -47.28
C ALA A 15 -9.60 -14.79 -47.47
N ALA A 16 -10.24 -13.77 -46.89
CA ALA A 16 -9.83 -12.39 -47.02
C ALA A 16 -10.34 -11.55 -45.85
N PHE A 17 -9.58 -10.52 -45.51
CA PHE A 17 -10.01 -9.39 -44.69
C PHE A 17 -10.74 -8.38 -45.59
N LYS A 18 -11.90 -7.90 -45.13
CA LYS A 18 -12.74 -6.97 -45.89
C LYS A 18 -13.17 -5.82 -44.98
N ALA A 19 -13.03 -4.60 -45.46
CA ALA A 19 -13.47 -3.40 -44.75
C ALA A 19 -14.23 -2.47 -45.68
N LEU A 20 -15.32 -1.88 -45.20
CA LEU A 20 -16.10 -0.88 -45.94
C LEU A 20 -16.40 0.31 -45.03
N LYS A 21 -16.01 1.51 -45.46
CA LYS A 21 -16.28 2.76 -44.74
C LYS A 21 -17.55 3.40 -45.29
N LEU A 22 -18.59 3.45 -44.48
CA LEU A 22 -19.87 4.05 -44.84
C LEU A 22 -20.13 5.34 -44.07
N VAL A 23 -20.74 6.30 -44.76
CA VAL A 23 -21.33 7.50 -44.19
C VAL A 23 -22.80 7.62 -44.61
N PRO A 24 -23.63 8.38 -43.88
CA PRO A 24 -24.98 8.67 -44.32
C PRO A 24 -24.96 9.37 -45.69
N GLY A 25 -25.79 8.91 -46.62
CA GLY A 25 -26.00 9.61 -47.88
C GLY A 25 -26.83 10.88 -47.71
N SER A 26 -26.98 11.63 -48.80
CA SER A 26 -27.82 12.84 -48.85
C SER A 26 -29.28 12.55 -48.50
N ASN A 27 -29.75 11.34 -48.80
CA ASN A 27 -31.10 10.87 -48.50
C ASN A 27 -31.11 9.87 -47.32
N PRO A 28 -32.20 9.83 -46.50
CA PRO A 28 -32.35 8.86 -45.42
C PRO A 28 -32.27 7.40 -45.87
N ASP A 29 -32.67 7.10 -47.11
CA ASP A 29 -32.64 5.76 -47.69
C ASP A 29 -31.36 5.45 -48.46
N GLU A 30 -30.33 6.29 -48.38
CA GLU A 30 -29.08 6.08 -49.11
C GLU A 30 -27.87 6.14 -48.18
N VAL A 31 -26.82 5.39 -48.51
CA VAL A 31 -25.53 5.45 -47.81
C VAL A 31 -24.41 5.59 -48.83
N VAL A 32 -23.31 6.24 -48.45
CA VAL A 32 -22.17 6.49 -49.34
C VAL A 32 -20.98 5.68 -48.84
N ALA A 33 -20.35 4.91 -49.73
CA ALA A 33 -19.04 4.32 -49.48
C ALA A 33 -17.95 5.36 -49.75
N GLU A 34 -17.19 5.72 -48.71
CA GLU A 34 -16.04 6.62 -48.83
C GLU A 34 -14.73 5.87 -49.11
N ALA A 35 -14.60 4.66 -48.57
CA ALA A 35 -13.40 3.85 -48.70
C ALA A 35 -13.75 2.37 -48.56
N PHE A 36 -12.91 1.50 -49.12
CA PHE A 36 -12.97 0.06 -48.91
C PHE A 36 -11.56 -0.51 -48.84
N ASP A 37 -11.42 -1.68 -48.23
CA ASP A 37 -10.20 -2.48 -48.32
C ASP A 37 -10.55 -3.95 -48.52
N PHE A 38 -9.77 -4.61 -49.37
CA PHE A 38 -9.88 -6.03 -49.63
C PHE A 38 -8.46 -6.61 -49.60
N ILE A 39 -8.17 -7.41 -48.58
CA ILE A 39 -6.85 -8.01 -48.38
C ILE A 39 -7.05 -9.53 -48.41
N GLU A 40 -6.73 -10.15 -49.55
CA GLU A 40 -6.75 -11.60 -49.68
C GLU A 40 -5.57 -12.20 -48.92
N TYR A 41 -5.85 -13.22 -48.09
CA TYR A 41 -4.77 -13.89 -47.38
C TYR A 41 -3.96 -14.76 -48.35
N PRO A 42 -2.62 -14.87 -48.16
CA PRO A 42 -1.79 -15.79 -48.92
C PRO A 42 -2.26 -17.25 -48.84
N LYS A 43 -2.84 -17.63 -47.70
CA LYS A 43 -3.48 -18.94 -47.48
C LYS A 43 -4.83 -18.72 -46.80
N ILE A 44 -5.81 -19.58 -47.11
CA ILE A 44 -7.09 -19.59 -46.39
C ILE A 44 -6.81 -19.99 -44.95
N LEU A 45 -7.35 -19.24 -43.99
CA LEU A 45 -7.03 -19.37 -42.56
C LEU A 45 -7.37 -20.77 -41.99
N SER A 46 -8.34 -21.49 -42.58
CA SER A 46 -8.70 -22.85 -42.19
C SER A 46 -7.84 -23.95 -42.82
N GLN A 47 -6.77 -23.62 -43.55
CA GLN A 47 -5.79 -24.59 -44.02
C GLN A 47 -4.92 -25.10 -42.85
N PRO A 48 -4.55 -26.40 -42.81
CA PRO A 48 -3.76 -26.95 -41.70
C PRO A 48 -2.37 -26.33 -41.51
N ASP A 49 -1.80 -25.76 -42.56
CA ASP A 49 -0.47 -25.14 -42.59
C ASP A 49 -0.52 -23.59 -42.64
N ALA A 50 -1.68 -23.01 -42.35
CA ALA A 50 -1.85 -21.58 -42.14
C ALA A 50 -1.63 -21.25 -40.66
N ASP A 51 -1.01 -20.09 -40.40
CA ASP A 51 -1.03 -19.44 -39.08
C ASP A 51 -2.09 -18.33 -39.11
N PRO A 52 -3.30 -18.56 -38.57
CA PRO A 52 -4.37 -17.59 -38.68
C PRO A 52 -4.07 -16.28 -37.94
N GLU A 53 -3.36 -16.35 -36.83
CA GLU A 53 -3.07 -15.17 -36.00
C GLU A 53 -2.10 -14.24 -36.72
N GLU A 54 -1.05 -14.80 -37.32
CA GLU A 54 -0.08 -14.03 -38.10
C GLU A 54 -0.72 -13.39 -39.34
N LEU A 55 -1.47 -14.18 -40.12
CA LEU A 55 -2.09 -13.70 -41.36
C LEU A 55 -3.14 -12.59 -41.11
N VAL A 56 -3.94 -12.72 -40.06
CA VAL A 56 -4.92 -11.68 -39.66
C VAL A 56 -4.19 -10.43 -39.17
N ARG A 57 -3.11 -10.59 -38.40
CA ARG A 57 -2.30 -9.45 -37.92
C ARG A 57 -1.66 -8.68 -39.08
N GLU A 58 -1.11 -9.35 -40.08
CA GLU A 58 -0.52 -8.72 -41.27
C GLU A 58 -1.57 -7.96 -42.10
N ALA A 59 -2.76 -8.54 -42.27
CA ALA A 59 -3.86 -7.88 -42.96
C ALA A 59 -4.36 -6.65 -42.17
N LEU A 60 -4.48 -6.75 -40.85
CA LEU A 60 -4.84 -5.61 -40.01
C LEU A 60 -3.79 -4.49 -40.05
N ALA A 61 -2.51 -4.83 -40.03
CA ALA A 61 -1.43 -3.86 -40.18
C ALA A 61 -1.52 -3.12 -41.53
N THR A 62 -1.68 -3.89 -42.62
CA THR A 62 -1.89 -3.33 -43.96
C THR A 62 -3.12 -2.42 -44.03
N PHE A 63 -4.22 -2.81 -43.38
CA PHE A 63 -5.44 -2.02 -43.30
C PHE A 63 -5.22 -0.70 -42.54
N THR A 64 -4.54 -0.73 -41.38
CA THR A 64 -4.25 0.47 -40.58
C THR A 64 -3.21 1.39 -41.22
N ASP A 65 -2.32 0.86 -42.04
CA ASP A 65 -1.36 1.66 -42.81
C ASP A 65 -2.05 2.44 -43.94
N ARG A 66 -3.10 1.86 -44.53
CA ARG A 66 -3.87 2.48 -45.62
C ARG A 66 -4.98 3.40 -45.14
N ASN A 67 -5.50 3.20 -43.93
CA ASN A 67 -6.75 3.83 -43.47
C ASN A 67 -6.65 4.40 -42.06
N ASP A 68 -7.21 5.59 -41.85
CA ASP A 68 -7.44 6.12 -40.51
C ASP A 68 -8.80 5.65 -39.96
N VAL A 69 -8.74 4.97 -38.81
CA VAL A 69 -9.91 4.49 -38.07
C VAL A 69 -10.33 5.47 -36.96
N LYS A 70 -9.51 6.49 -36.66
CA LYS A 70 -9.79 7.44 -35.58
C LYS A 70 -11.05 8.25 -35.88
N GLY A 71 -11.85 8.46 -34.83
CA GLY A 71 -13.07 9.23 -34.93
C GLY A 71 -14.17 8.56 -35.78
N CYS A 72 -13.99 7.31 -36.20
CA CYS A 72 -15.03 6.48 -36.82
C CYS A 72 -15.56 5.47 -35.80
N LYS A 73 -16.78 4.98 -36.01
CA LYS A 73 -17.26 3.77 -35.32
C LYS A 73 -16.74 2.53 -36.05
N VAL A 74 -16.40 1.47 -35.32
CA VAL A 74 -15.96 0.21 -35.92
C VAL A 74 -16.98 -0.88 -35.61
N ALA A 75 -17.57 -1.46 -36.66
CA ALA A 75 -18.48 -2.59 -36.57
C ALA A 75 -17.80 -3.85 -37.11
N ILE A 76 -17.89 -4.97 -36.39
CA ILE A 76 -17.31 -6.24 -36.82
C ILE A 76 -18.35 -7.35 -36.92
N ALA A 77 -18.13 -8.26 -37.87
CA ALA A 77 -18.89 -9.49 -37.99
C ALA A 77 -18.26 -10.64 -37.19
N VAL A 78 -19.11 -11.48 -36.60
CA VAL A 78 -18.74 -12.78 -36.04
C VAL A 78 -19.51 -13.90 -36.74
N PRO A 79 -18.92 -15.09 -36.94
CA PRO A 79 -19.59 -16.19 -37.65
C PRO A 79 -20.92 -16.59 -37.00
N GLY A 80 -21.97 -16.75 -37.81
CA GLY A 80 -23.32 -17.09 -37.32
C GLY A 80 -23.42 -18.43 -36.60
N GLN A 81 -22.57 -19.39 -36.96
CA GLN A 81 -22.50 -20.72 -36.34
C GLN A 81 -22.15 -20.72 -34.84
N ALA A 82 -21.47 -19.67 -34.37
CA ALA A 82 -21.08 -19.53 -32.97
C ALA A 82 -22.20 -18.91 -32.10
N GLY A 83 -23.28 -18.41 -32.73
CA GLY A 83 -24.34 -17.67 -32.07
C GLY A 83 -25.69 -18.39 -32.12
N LEU A 84 -26.56 -18.02 -31.18
CA LEU A 84 -27.94 -18.46 -31.09
C LEU A 84 -28.86 -17.29 -31.48
N VAL A 85 -29.79 -17.55 -32.39
CA VAL A 85 -30.90 -16.65 -32.72
C VAL A 85 -32.21 -17.39 -32.50
N LYS A 86 -33.05 -16.88 -31.61
CA LYS A 86 -34.37 -17.45 -31.31
C LYS A 86 -35.43 -16.36 -31.28
N PHE A 87 -36.54 -16.57 -31.97
CA PHE A 87 -37.71 -15.71 -31.89
C PHE A 87 -38.70 -16.31 -30.92
N ILE A 88 -39.12 -15.52 -29.94
CA ILE A 88 -40.09 -15.92 -28.92
C ILE A 88 -41.25 -14.94 -28.91
N LYS A 89 -42.45 -15.47 -28.68
CA LYS A 89 -43.64 -14.64 -28.46
C LYS A 89 -43.82 -14.44 -26.97
N LEU A 90 -43.82 -13.18 -26.54
CA LEU A 90 -44.06 -12.85 -25.16
C LEU A 90 -45.57 -12.90 -24.87
N PRO A 91 -45.97 -13.26 -23.63
CA PRO A 91 -47.35 -13.05 -23.19
C PRO A 91 -47.71 -11.55 -23.28
N PRO A 92 -49.00 -11.20 -23.39
CA PRO A 92 -49.45 -9.80 -23.40
C PRO A 92 -48.98 -9.10 -22.12
N VAL A 93 -48.10 -8.11 -22.27
CA VAL A 93 -47.47 -7.39 -21.14
C VAL A 93 -47.36 -5.91 -21.48
N GLU A 94 -47.34 -5.07 -20.45
CA GLU A 94 -47.04 -3.64 -20.62
C GLU A 94 -45.65 -3.47 -21.23
N LYS A 95 -45.49 -2.52 -22.17
CA LYS A 95 -44.22 -2.28 -22.86
C LYS A 95 -43.05 -2.06 -21.90
N LYS A 96 -43.28 -1.38 -20.79
CA LYS A 96 -42.27 -1.11 -19.74
C LYS A 96 -41.75 -2.37 -19.04
N ARG A 97 -42.54 -3.45 -19.04
CA ARG A 97 -42.22 -4.74 -18.40
C ARG A 97 -41.58 -5.75 -19.37
N ILE A 98 -41.55 -5.45 -20.67
CA ILE A 98 -40.91 -6.28 -21.69
C ILE A 98 -39.45 -6.63 -21.31
N PRO A 99 -38.58 -5.68 -20.89
CA PRO A 99 -37.20 -6.00 -20.57
C PRO A 99 -37.04 -7.04 -19.45
N ASP A 100 -37.88 -6.95 -18.41
CA ASP A 100 -37.84 -7.88 -17.28
C ASP A 100 -38.25 -9.28 -17.72
N ILE A 101 -39.33 -9.39 -18.50
CA ILE A 101 -39.88 -10.67 -18.96
C ILE A 101 -38.96 -11.32 -19.98
N VAL A 102 -38.39 -10.53 -20.90
CA VAL A 102 -37.37 -11.01 -21.83
C VAL A 102 -36.17 -11.59 -21.08
N LYS A 103 -35.75 -10.99 -19.95
CA LYS A 103 -34.67 -11.54 -19.13
C LYS A 103 -35.04 -12.89 -18.51
N PHE A 104 -36.29 -13.09 -18.09
CA PHE A 104 -36.77 -14.39 -17.59
C PHE A 104 -36.82 -15.44 -18.72
N GLU A 105 -37.35 -15.08 -19.89
CA GLU A 105 -37.41 -15.96 -21.06
C GLU A 105 -36.02 -16.32 -21.59
N ALA A 106 -35.11 -15.33 -21.67
CA ALA A 106 -33.73 -15.55 -22.11
C ALA A 106 -33.02 -16.61 -21.27
N LYS A 107 -33.24 -16.64 -19.94
CA LYS A 107 -32.68 -17.65 -19.03
C LYS A 107 -33.16 -19.08 -19.35
N GLN A 108 -34.37 -19.23 -19.88
CA GLN A 108 -34.92 -20.54 -20.26
C GLN A 108 -34.53 -20.94 -21.69
N GLN A 109 -34.43 -19.96 -22.58
CA GLN A 109 -34.22 -20.19 -24.01
C GLN A 109 -32.76 -20.34 -24.41
N ILE A 110 -31.84 -19.71 -23.67
CA ILE A 110 -30.40 -19.80 -23.89
C ILE A 110 -29.87 -21.02 -23.12
N PRO A 111 -29.26 -22.01 -23.80
CA PRO A 111 -28.81 -23.27 -23.17
C PRO A 111 -27.50 -23.13 -22.38
N PHE A 112 -27.14 -21.92 -21.96
CA PHE A 112 -25.93 -21.56 -21.23
C PHE A 112 -26.26 -20.55 -20.14
N ALA A 113 -25.39 -20.44 -19.13
CA ALA A 113 -25.56 -19.45 -18.09
C ALA A 113 -25.39 -18.03 -18.66
N LEU A 114 -26.27 -17.09 -18.25
CA LEU A 114 -26.32 -15.73 -18.82
C LEU A 114 -25.05 -14.90 -18.58
N ASP A 115 -24.20 -15.30 -17.63
CA ASP A 115 -22.89 -14.70 -17.32
C ASP A 115 -21.79 -15.14 -18.30
N GLU A 116 -21.87 -16.39 -18.81
CA GLU A 116 -20.95 -16.95 -19.80
C GLU A 116 -21.22 -16.50 -21.24
N VAL A 117 -22.40 -15.93 -21.49
CA VAL A 117 -22.81 -15.44 -22.81
C VAL A 117 -22.99 -13.93 -22.81
N VAL A 118 -22.73 -13.31 -23.96
CA VAL A 118 -23.24 -11.97 -24.26
C VAL A 118 -24.50 -12.15 -25.07
N TRP A 119 -25.55 -11.46 -24.68
CA TRP A 119 -26.83 -11.55 -25.36
C TRP A 119 -27.49 -10.17 -25.47
N SER A 120 -28.28 -10.01 -26.51
CA SER A 120 -29.09 -8.84 -26.77
C SER A 120 -30.45 -9.30 -27.27
N TYR A 121 -31.46 -8.47 -27.12
CA TYR A 121 -32.77 -8.73 -27.68
C TYR A 121 -33.26 -7.55 -28.51
N GLN A 122 -34.20 -7.81 -29.41
CA GLN A 122 -34.91 -6.78 -30.14
C GLN A 122 -36.34 -7.22 -30.41
N GLN A 123 -37.29 -6.32 -30.25
CA GLN A 123 -38.67 -6.55 -30.64
C GLN A 123 -38.79 -6.57 -32.17
N ILE A 124 -39.52 -7.56 -32.69
CA ILE A 124 -39.72 -7.82 -34.10
C ILE A 124 -41.20 -7.62 -34.41
N GLY A 125 -41.50 -6.84 -35.46
CA GLY A 125 -42.87 -6.69 -35.96
C GLY A 125 -43.84 -5.93 -35.05
N GLY A 126 -43.37 -4.92 -34.31
CA GLY A 126 -44.26 -4.01 -33.57
C GLY A 126 -44.71 -2.84 -34.44
N ASP A 127 -46.02 -2.57 -34.48
CA ASP A 127 -46.54 -1.30 -34.97
C ASP A 127 -46.05 -0.18 -34.05
N GLU A 128 -45.34 0.80 -34.61
CA GLU A 128 -44.82 1.98 -33.88
C GLU A 128 -45.96 2.83 -33.25
N GLU A 129 -47.22 2.56 -33.59
CA GLU A 129 -48.40 3.36 -33.21
C GLU A 129 -49.17 2.85 -31.98
N VAL A 130 -48.72 1.80 -31.28
CA VAL A 130 -49.45 1.33 -30.08
C VAL A 130 -49.05 2.14 -28.84
N SER A 131 -50.02 2.67 -28.11
CA SER A 131 -49.79 3.47 -26.88
C SER A 131 -49.00 2.71 -25.80
N ASP A 132 -48.27 3.43 -24.94
CA ASP A 132 -47.44 2.85 -23.86
C ASP A 132 -48.22 2.07 -22.79
N GLU A 133 -49.55 2.16 -22.80
CA GLU A 133 -50.47 1.61 -21.81
C GLU A 133 -51.21 0.35 -22.29
N GLU A 134 -50.97 -0.11 -23.52
CA GLU A 134 -51.68 -1.26 -24.09
C GLU A 134 -50.84 -2.56 -24.02
N PHE A 135 -51.50 -3.66 -23.65
CA PHE A 135 -50.89 -4.99 -23.61
C PHE A 135 -50.65 -5.50 -25.04
N THR A 136 -49.40 -5.45 -25.50
CA THR A 136 -49.03 -5.96 -26.82
C THR A 136 -48.45 -7.37 -26.75
N MET A 137 -48.89 -8.27 -27.63
CA MET A 137 -48.17 -9.53 -27.89
C MET A 137 -46.93 -9.23 -28.74
N ALA A 138 -45.83 -8.92 -28.08
CA ALA A 138 -44.56 -8.66 -28.74
C ALA A 138 -43.85 -9.97 -29.13
N GLU A 139 -43.46 -10.10 -30.40
CA GLU A 139 -42.45 -11.09 -30.80
C GLU A 139 -41.07 -10.47 -30.57
N VAL A 140 -40.16 -11.20 -29.93
CA VAL A 140 -38.81 -10.73 -29.60
C VAL A 140 -37.78 -11.72 -30.14
N GLY A 141 -36.80 -11.19 -30.87
CA GLY A 141 -35.59 -11.92 -31.25
C GLY A 141 -34.57 -11.87 -30.11
N LEU A 142 -34.15 -13.03 -29.64
CA LEU A 142 -33.02 -13.24 -28.73
C LEU A 142 -31.78 -13.58 -29.56
N PHE A 143 -30.69 -12.87 -29.31
CA PHE A 143 -29.41 -13.04 -29.97
C PHE A 143 -28.36 -13.27 -28.89
N ALA A 144 -27.65 -14.39 -28.92
CA ALA A 144 -26.67 -14.72 -27.90
C ALA A 144 -25.43 -15.39 -28.49
N MET A 145 -24.26 -15.13 -27.90
CA MET A 145 -23.00 -15.79 -28.25
C MET A 145 -22.15 -15.95 -27.00
N LYS A 146 -21.35 -17.01 -26.92
CA LYS A 146 -20.42 -17.20 -25.82
C LYS A 146 -19.39 -16.07 -25.78
N ARG A 147 -19.07 -15.61 -24.57
CA ARG A 147 -18.15 -14.49 -24.33
C ARG A 147 -16.75 -14.77 -24.86
N ASP A 148 -16.30 -16.02 -24.84
CA ASP A 148 -14.99 -16.45 -25.34
C ASP A 148 -14.85 -16.23 -26.86
N GLN A 149 -15.89 -16.54 -27.63
CA GLN A 149 -15.92 -16.38 -29.09
C GLN A 149 -15.83 -14.91 -29.48
N ILE A 150 -16.60 -14.04 -28.80
CA ILE A 150 -16.55 -12.59 -29.01
C ILE A 150 -15.17 -12.04 -28.65
N THR A 151 -14.61 -12.48 -27.52
CA THR A 151 -13.28 -12.03 -27.07
C THR A 151 -12.20 -12.42 -28.08
N ARG A 152 -12.23 -13.66 -28.60
CA ARG A 152 -11.30 -14.11 -29.66
C ARG A 152 -11.44 -13.29 -30.94
N ALA A 153 -12.66 -12.94 -31.33
CA ALA A 153 -12.90 -12.13 -32.53
C ALA A 153 -12.41 -10.68 -32.38
N ILE A 154 -12.55 -10.07 -31.20
CA ILE A 154 -12.14 -8.68 -30.92
C ILE A 154 -10.63 -8.56 -30.66
N LEU A 155 -9.99 -9.62 -30.18
CA LEU A 155 -8.58 -9.59 -29.74
C LEU A 155 -7.61 -9.06 -30.82
N PRO A 156 -7.63 -9.53 -32.08
CA PRO A 156 -6.73 -9.01 -33.12
C PRO A 156 -6.90 -7.51 -33.37
N LEU A 157 -8.14 -7.01 -33.37
CA LEU A 157 -8.44 -5.58 -33.54
C LEU A 157 -7.93 -4.77 -32.35
N THR A 158 -8.10 -5.29 -31.13
CA THR A 158 -7.61 -4.63 -29.90
C THR A 158 -6.09 -4.52 -29.89
N VAL A 159 -5.38 -5.57 -30.32
CA VAL A 159 -3.91 -5.57 -30.46
C VAL A 159 -3.46 -4.57 -31.52
N ALA A 160 -4.22 -4.42 -32.61
CA ALA A 160 -3.99 -3.40 -33.64
C ALA A 160 -4.39 -1.96 -33.20
N GLY A 161 -4.84 -1.77 -31.95
CA GLY A 161 -5.25 -0.45 -31.45
C GLY A 161 -6.61 0.03 -31.98
N ILE A 162 -7.40 -0.85 -32.60
CA ILE A 162 -8.73 -0.57 -33.13
C ILE A 162 -9.76 -0.84 -32.04
N GLU A 163 -10.51 0.19 -31.65
CA GLU A 163 -11.61 0.04 -30.70
C GLU A 163 -12.90 -0.37 -31.41
N VAL A 164 -13.43 -1.55 -31.08
CA VAL A 164 -14.69 -2.06 -31.64
C VAL A 164 -15.90 -1.43 -30.93
N ASP A 165 -16.87 -0.95 -31.71
CA ASP A 165 -18.15 -0.38 -31.24
C ASP A 165 -19.30 -1.35 -31.33
N ILE A 166 -19.35 -2.13 -32.41
CA ILE A 166 -20.47 -3.02 -32.71
C ILE A 166 -19.93 -4.40 -33.03
N VAL A 167 -20.48 -5.42 -32.39
CA VAL A 167 -20.24 -6.82 -32.72
C VAL A 167 -21.57 -7.43 -33.11
N GLN A 168 -21.65 -7.98 -34.32
CA GLN A 168 -22.88 -8.58 -34.83
C GLN A 168 -22.60 -9.89 -35.56
N MET A 169 -23.55 -10.81 -35.54
CA MET A 169 -23.47 -12.05 -36.32
C MET A 169 -23.61 -11.79 -37.82
N SER A 170 -22.79 -12.45 -38.65
CA SER A 170 -22.82 -12.28 -40.11
C SER A 170 -24.21 -12.46 -40.73
N PRO A 171 -25.03 -13.47 -40.34
CA PRO A 171 -26.40 -13.59 -40.85
C PRO A 171 -27.31 -12.40 -40.53
N ILE A 172 -27.11 -11.74 -39.39
CA ILE A 172 -27.93 -10.59 -39.00
C ILE A 172 -27.48 -9.33 -39.72
N ALA A 173 -26.17 -9.19 -39.96
CA ALA A 173 -25.65 -8.16 -40.86
C ALA A 173 -26.21 -8.33 -42.29
N LEU A 174 -26.23 -9.54 -42.82
CA LEU A 174 -26.83 -9.84 -44.12
C LEU A 174 -28.35 -9.54 -44.16
N TYR A 175 -29.08 -9.84 -43.08
CA TYR A 175 -30.47 -9.40 -42.96
C TYR A 175 -30.58 -7.87 -43.04
N ASN A 176 -29.72 -7.12 -42.36
CA ASN A 176 -29.73 -5.66 -42.42
C ASN A 176 -29.45 -5.13 -43.83
N TYR A 177 -28.53 -5.76 -44.56
CA TYR A 177 -28.31 -5.47 -45.98
C TYR A 177 -29.59 -5.69 -46.79
N ILE A 178 -30.18 -6.87 -46.72
CA ILE A 178 -31.33 -7.24 -47.58
C ILE A 178 -32.57 -6.43 -47.23
N SER A 179 -32.85 -6.26 -45.94
CA SER A 179 -33.97 -5.47 -45.46
C SER A 179 -33.85 -4.02 -45.93
N PHE A 180 -32.68 -3.39 -45.79
CA PHE A 180 -32.46 -2.01 -46.20
C PHE A 180 -32.42 -1.84 -47.72
N ASP A 181 -31.60 -2.60 -48.43
CA ASP A 181 -31.24 -2.37 -49.83
C ASP A 181 -32.26 -2.94 -50.82
N GLN A 182 -32.81 -4.13 -50.53
CA GLN A 182 -33.60 -4.92 -51.49
C GLN A 182 -35.10 -4.97 -51.18
N LEU A 183 -35.50 -4.89 -49.90
CA LEU A 183 -36.89 -5.08 -49.48
C LEU A 183 -37.58 -3.77 -49.07
N LYS A 184 -36.91 -2.87 -48.34
CA LYS A 184 -37.47 -1.60 -47.88
C LYS A 184 -37.87 -0.73 -49.08
N GLY A 185 -39.17 -0.42 -49.17
CA GLY A 185 -39.76 0.37 -50.26
C GLY A 185 -40.11 -0.44 -51.52
N SER A 186 -39.90 -1.76 -51.54
CA SER A 186 -40.23 -2.60 -52.70
C SER A 186 -41.72 -2.92 -52.85
N GLY A 187 -42.53 -2.73 -51.80
CA GLY A 187 -43.96 -3.03 -51.77
C GLY A 187 -44.33 -4.53 -51.79
N SER A 188 -43.37 -5.43 -51.99
CA SER A 188 -43.57 -6.89 -51.96
C SER A 188 -43.47 -7.42 -50.52
N LYS A 189 -44.36 -8.36 -50.19
CA LYS A 189 -44.32 -9.14 -48.94
C LYS A 189 -43.74 -10.54 -49.14
N ASP A 190 -43.12 -10.79 -50.30
CA ASP A 190 -42.55 -12.08 -50.64
C ASP A 190 -41.17 -12.24 -49.99
N SER A 191 -40.87 -13.45 -49.54
CA SER A 191 -39.60 -13.76 -48.90
C SER A 191 -38.47 -13.89 -49.93
N VAL A 192 -37.29 -13.40 -49.58
CA VAL A 192 -36.04 -13.62 -50.33
C VAL A 192 -35.18 -14.60 -49.56
N VAL A 193 -34.64 -15.60 -50.26
CA VAL A 193 -33.62 -16.51 -49.72
C VAL A 193 -32.26 -15.91 -50.05
N VAL A 194 -31.35 -15.90 -49.09
CA VAL A 194 -29.99 -15.36 -49.23
C VAL A 194 -29.03 -16.48 -48.89
N LEU A 195 -28.10 -16.75 -49.81
CA LEU A 195 -27.06 -17.77 -49.64
C LEU A 195 -25.70 -17.08 -49.67
N ASP A 196 -25.13 -16.79 -48.50
CA ASP A 196 -23.75 -16.31 -48.39
C ASP A 196 -22.79 -17.49 -48.28
N ILE A 197 -22.16 -17.84 -49.40
CA ILE A 197 -21.30 -19.02 -49.52
C ILE A 197 -19.87 -18.62 -49.18
N GLY A 198 -19.47 -18.93 -47.94
CA GLY A 198 -18.12 -18.71 -47.41
C GLY A 198 -17.13 -19.82 -47.79
N ALA A 199 -15.96 -19.79 -47.14
CA ALA A 199 -14.94 -20.83 -47.33
C ALA A 199 -15.34 -22.15 -46.67
N ASP A 200 -15.80 -22.14 -45.41
CA ASP A 200 -16.10 -23.36 -44.66
C ASP A 200 -17.59 -23.63 -44.50
N ASN A 201 -18.41 -22.59 -44.39
CA ASN A 201 -19.84 -22.67 -44.19
C ASN A 201 -20.59 -21.73 -45.14
N THR A 202 -21.89 -21.97 -45.27
CA THR A 202 -22.83 -21.10 -45.97
C THR A 202 -23.88 -20.61 -44.98
N ASP A 203 -24.05 -19.29 -44.88
CA ASP A 203 -25.13 -18.70 -44.10
C ASP A 203 -26.35 -18.56 -45.00
N LEU A 204 -27.44 -19.24 -44.64
CA LEU A 204 -28.71 -19.21 -45.34
C LEU A 204 -29.72 -18.40 -44.53
N ILE A 205 -30.28 -17.36 -45.13
CA ILE A 205 -31.29 -16.49 -44.51
C ILE A 205 -32.53 -16.48 -45.39
N ILE A 206 -33.71 -16.51 -44.77
CA ILE A 206 -34.99 -16.31 -45.45
C ILE A 206 -35.73 -15.19 -44.71
N THR A 207 -36.07 -14.13 -45.43
CA THR A 207 -36.71 -12.95 -44.84
C THR A 207 -37.65 -12.24 -45.81
N ASP A 208 -38.74 -11.70 -45.27
CA ASP A 208 -39.67 -10.78 -45.94
C ASP A 208 -39.44 -9.32 -45.50
N GLY A 209 -38.34 -9.05 -44.79
CA GLY A 209 -38.01 -7.75 -44.20
C GLY A 209 -38.53 -7.58 -42.77
N THR A 210 -39.55 -8.35 -42.36
CA THR A 210 -40.09 -8.31 -40.99
C THR A 210 -39.60 -9.47 -40.14
N ARG A 211 -39.64 -10.70 -40.67
CA ARG A 211 -39.21 -11.91 -39.97
C ARG A 211 -37.88 -12.39 -40.52
N ILE A 212 -37.11 -13.04 -39.65
CA ILE A 212 -35.80 -13.59 -40.00
C ILE A 212 -35.83 -15.08 -39.68
N TRP A 213 -35.58 -15.91 -40.69
CA TRP A 213 -35.23 -17.31 -40.48
C TRP A 213 -33.80 -17.51 -40.96
N GLN A 214 -32.96 -18.09 -40.12
CA GLN A 214 -31.57 -18.35 -40.47
C GLN A 214 -31.23 -19.81 -40.21
N ARG A 215 -30.34 -20.35 -41.05
CA ARG A 215 -29.73 -21.66 -40.86
C ARG A 215 -28.30 -21.61 -41.39
N ASN A 216 -27.38 -22.15 -40.61
CA ASN A 216 -26.02 -22.40 -41.09
C ASN A 216 -25.98 -23.76 -41.80
N VAL A 217 -25.51 -23.77 -43.04
CA VAL A 217 -25.23 -24.99 -43.80
C VAL A 217 -23.72 -25.23 -43.71
N PRO A 218 -23.26 -26.36 -43.14
CA PRO A 218 -21.84 -26.65 -42.92
C PRO A 218 -21.15 -27.13 -44.21
N ILE A 219 -21.41 -26.44 -45.32
CA ILE A 219 -20.80 -26.66 -46.63
C ILE A 219 -20.38 -25.30 -47.16
N GLY A 220 -19.17 -25.21 -47.67
CA GLY A 220 -18.56 -23.99 -48.21
C GLY A 220 -17.54 -24.29 -49.30
N GLY A 221 -16.87 -23.26 -49.81
CA GLY A 221 -15.90 -23.37 -50.90
C GLY A 221 -14.77 -24.41 -50.69
N ASN A 222 -14.35 -24.64 -49.46
CA ASN A 222 -13.29 -25.59 -49.11
C ASN A 222 -13.74 -27.05 -49.27
N HIS A 223 -15.04 -27.34 -49.18
CA HIS A 223 -15.57 -28.68 -49.42
C HIS A 223 -15.38 -29.09 -50.89
N PHE A 224 -15.61 -28.15 -51.81
CA PHE A 224 -15.31 -28.34 -53.24
C PHE A 224 -13.81 -28.53 -53.49
N THR A 225 -12.96 -27.75 -52.83
CA THR A 225 -11.51 -27.89 -52.91
C THR A 225 -11.05 -29.26 -52.41
N ARG A 226 -11.56 -29.71 -51.26
CA ARG A 226 -11.25 -31.03 -50.68
C ARG A 226 -11.71 -32.17 -51.60
N ALA A 227 -12.87 -32.05 -52.24
CA ALA A 227 -13.31 -33.03 -53.24
C ALA A 227 -12.31 -33.16 -54.40
N LEU A 228 -11.81 -32.03 -54.93
CA LEU A 228 -10.77 -32.04 -55.96
C LEU A 228 -9.44 -32.62 -55.47
N THR A 229 -9.04 -32.32 -54.22
CA THR A 229 -7.82 -32.94 -53.66
C THR A 229 -7.93 -34.46 -53.58
N LYS A 230 -9.11 -34.98 -53.25
CA LYS A 230 -9.36 -36.43 -53.11
C LYS A 230 -9.40 -37.13 -54.46
N GLU A 231 -10.19 -36.62 -55.41
CA GLU A 231 -10.42 -37.27 -56.69
C GLU A 231 -9.23 -37.11 -57.66
N LEU A 232 -8.59 -35.94 -57.66
CA LEU A 232 -7.49 -35.62 -58.58
C LEU A 232 -6.10 -35.75 -57.93
N LYS A 233 -6.04 -36.15 -56.64
CA LYS A 233 -4.80 -36.30 -55.86
C LYS A 233 -3.90 -35.06 -55.90
N LEU A 234 -4.51 -33.88 -55.82
CA LEU A 234 -3.83 -32.58 -55.84
C LEU A 234 -3.59 -32.06 -54.42
N THR A 235 -2.56 -31.24 -54.25
CA THR A 235 -2.40 -30.40 -53.05
C THR A 235 -3.54 -29.38 -52.96
N PHE A 236 -3.88 -28.93 -51.74
CA PHE A 236 -4.96 -27.96 -51.52
C PHE A 236 -4.82 -26.70 -52.38
N ALA A 237 -3.64 -26.07 -52.43
CA ALA A 237 -3.39 -24.88 -53.24
C ALA A 237 -3.63 -25.09 -54.74
N LYS A 238 -3.17 -26.22 -55.31
CA LYS A 238 -3.42 -26.59 -56.71
C LYS A 238 -4.91 -26.86 -56.97
N ALA A 239 -5.59 -27.55 -56.05
CA ALA A 239 -7.02 -27.81 -56.14
C ALA A 239 -7.84 -26.51 -56.07
N GLU A 240 -7.46 -25.56 -55.21
CA GLU A 240 -8.11 -24.25 -55.09
C GLU A 240 -7.94 -23.44 -56.38
N HIS A 241 -6.72 -23.40 -56.92
CA HIS A 241 -6.43 -22.74 -58.19
C HIS A 241 -7.25 -23.36 -59.34
N LEU A 242 -7.34 -24.70 -59.37
CA LEU A 242 -8.12 -25.43 -60.37
C LEU A 242 -9.63 -25.15 -60.22
N LYS A 243 -10.13 -25.09 -58.98
CA LYS A 243 -11.53 -24.74 -58.67
C LYS A 243 -11.88 -23.34 -59.17
N ARG A 244 -11.05 -22.34 -58.86
CA ARG A 244 -11.26 -20.95 -59.29
C ARG A 244 -11.21 -20.79 -60.82
N ASN A 245 -10.43 -21.62 -61.50
CA ASN A 245 -10.22 -21.58 -62.95
C ASN A 245 -10.85 -22.76 -63.70
N ALA A 246 -11.90 -23.39 -63.14
CA ALA A 246 -12.44 -24.65 -63.65
C ALA A 246 -12.86 -24.61 -65.13
N THR A 247 -13.32 -23.46 -65.63
CA THR A 247 -13.73 -23.26 -67.03
C THR A 247 -12.57 -23.14 -68.02
N ARG A 248 -11.37 -22.79 -67.53
CA ARG A 248 -10.15 -22.63 -68.34
C ARG A 248 -9.25 -23.86 -68.29
N ALA A 249 -9.59 -24.86 -67.49
CA ALA A 249 -8.81 -26.06 -67.34
C ALA A 249 -8.90 -26.95 -68.61
N PRO A 250 -7.90 -27.81 -68.88
CA PRO A 250 -7.91 -28.71 -70.03
C PRO A 250 -9.11 -29.67 -70.06
N ASP A 251 -9.59 -30.10 -68.89
CA ASP A 251 -10.79 -30.94 -68.76
C ASP A 251 -11.76 -30.39 -67.70
N PRO A 252 -12.65 -29.45 -68.08
CA PRO A 252 -13.67 -28.93 -67.18
C PRO A 252 -14.65 -30.00 -66.72
N ARG A 253 -14.95 -31.02 -67.55
CA ARG A 253 -15.93 -32.06 -67.23
C ARG A 253 -15.45 -32.95 -66.09
N ALA A 254 -14.18 -33.32 -66.08
CA ALA A 254 -13.60 -34.08 -64.97
C ALA A 254 -13.66 -33.29 -63.65
N ILE A 255 -13.39 -31.98 -63.68
CA ILE A 255 -13.45 -31.11 -62.50
C ILE A 255 -14.87 -31.04 -61.94
N PHE A 256 -15.87 -30.82 -62.80
CA PHE A 256 -17.28 -30.83 -62.39
C PHE A 256 -17.72 -32.19 -61.85
N THR A 257 -17.25 -33.28 -62.45
CA THR A 257 -17.57 -34.65 -62.00
C THR A 257 -16.99 -34.93 -60.61
N ALA A 258 -15.73 -34.53 -60.37
CA ALA A 258 -15.08 -34.67 -59.07
C ALA A 258 -15.80 -33.86 -57.96
N MET A 259 -16.40 -32.71 -58.30
CA MET A 259 -17.14 -31.87 -57.35
C MET A 259 -18.62 -32.23 -57.22
N ARG A 260 -19.15 -33.14 -58.06
CA ARG A 260 -20.60 -33.38 -58.19
C ARG A 260 -21.25 -33.84 -56.89
N GLY A 261 -20.55 -34.63 -56.08
CA GLY A 261 -21.04 -35.03 -54.76
C GLY A 261 -21.35 -33.82 -53.87
N VAL A 262 -20.41 -32.88 -53.78
CA VAL A 262 -20.56 -31.66 -52.98
C VAL A 262 -21.69 -30.76 -53.52
N PHE A 263 -21.84 -30.66 -54.85
CA PHE A 263 -22.97 -29.94 -55.45
C PHE A 263 -24.32 -30.53 -55.03
N ASN A 264 -24.46 -31.86 -55.08
CA ASN A 264 -25.68 -32.55 -54.68
C ASN A 264 -25.98 -32.35 -53.19
N ASP A 265 -24.98 -32.53 -52.33
CA ASP A 265 -25.12 -32.38 -50.87
C ASP A 265 -25.52 -30.95 -50.52
N PHE A 266 -24.86 -29.96 -51.11
CA PHE A 266 -25.18 -28.54 -50.91
C PHE A 266 -26.61 -28.22 -51.33
N THR A 267 -27.02 -28.67 -52.51
CA THR A 267 -28.36 -28.43 -53.03
C THR A 267 -29.43 -29.11 -52.19
N SER A 268 -29.17 -30.34 -51.72
CA SER A 268 -30.05 -31.06 -50.80
C SER A 268 -30.26 -30.28 -49.50
N GLU A 269 -29.19 -29.74 -48.92
CA GLU A 269 -29.29 -28.95 -47.69
C GLU A 269 -30.02 -27.61 -47.89
N VAL A 270 -29.81 -26.93 -49.01
CA VAL A 270 -30.57 -25.72 -49.36
C VAL A 270 -32.05 -26.05 -49.55
N ASN A 271 -32.37 -27.11 -50.28
CA ASN A 271 -33.77 -27.52 -50.52
C ASN A 271 -34.47 -27.93 -49.22
N ARG A 272 -33.78 -28.67 -48.33
CA ARG A 272 -34.29 -29.01 -47.00
C ARG A 272 -34.57 -27.77 -46.15
N SER A 273 -33.71 -26.76 -46.24
CA SER A 273 -33.87 -25.49 -45.52
C SER A 273 -35.10 -24.72 -46.00
N ILE A 274 -35.24 -24.59 -47.31
CA ILE A 274 -36.40 -23.96 -47.94
C ILE A 274 -37.69 -24.71 -47.59
N GLY A 275 -37.69 -26.04 -47.72
CA GLY A 275 -38.84 -26.89 -47.39
C GLY A 275 -39.27 -26.77 -45.93
N PHE A 276 -38.32 -26.73 -45.00
CA PHE A 276 -38.61 -26.55 -43.57
C PHE A 276 -39.25 -25.17 -43.31
N TYR A 277 -38.68 -24.09 -43.87
CA TYR A 277 -39.26 -22.75 -43.75
C TYR A 277 -40.69 -22.68 -44.30
N SER A 278 -40.92 -23.21 -45.50
CA SER A 278 -42.25 -23.27 -46.12
C SER A 278 -43.25 -24.11 -45.31
N SER A 279 -42.78 -25.11 -44.56
CA SER A 279 -43.65 -25.93 -43.70
C SER A 279 -44.16 -25.16 -42.46
N ILE A 280 -43.34 -24.25 -41.92
CA ILE A 280 -43.66 -23.42 -40.75
C ILE A 280 -44.43 -22.17 -41.16
N ASN A 281 -44.06 -21.55 -42.30
CA ASN A 281 -44.70 -20.37 -42.87
C ASN A 281 -45.42 -20.71 -44.16
N ARG A 282 -46.55 -21.42 -44.06
CA ARG A 282 -47.31 -21.92 -45.22
C ARG A 282 -47.82 -20.83 -46.17
N SER A 283 -47.99 -19.60 -45.69
CA SER A 283 -48.43 -18.46 -46.48
C SER A 283 -47.28 -17.70 -47.16
N ALA A 284 -46.03 -17.97 -46.79
CA ALA A 284 -44.87 -17.25 -47.33
C ALA A 284 -44.56 -17.76 -48.75
N LYS A 285 -44.42 -16.83 -49.69
CA LYS A 285 -43.96 -17.11 -51.05
C LYS A 285 -42.50 -16.72 -51.15
N ILE A 286 -41.68 -17.60 -51.71
CA ILE A 286 -40.29 -17.29 -52.01
C ILE A 286 -40.24 -16.68 -53.41
N ARG A 287 -39.77 -15.43 -53.49
CA ARG A 287 -39.67 -14.69 -54.76
C ARG A 287 -38.44 -15.11 -55.56
N LYS A 288 -37.29 -15.14 -54.89
CA LYS A 288 -35.98 -15.44 -55.50
C LYS A 288 -34.95 -15.85 -54.46
N VAL A 289 -33.86 -16.43 -54.93
CA VAL A 289 -32.66 -16.75 -54.15
C VAL A 289 -31.53 -15.83 -54.59
N LEU A 290 -30.87 -15.17 -53.64
CA LEU A 290 -29.74 -14.31 -53.88
C LEU A 290 -28.44 -15.02 -53.47
N GLY A 291 -27.53 -15.20 -54.41
CA GLY A 291 -26.20 -15.76 -54.18
C GLY A 291 -25.19 -14.68 -53.79
N LEU A 292 -24.56 -14.85 -52.63
CA LEU A 292 -23.55 -13.98 -52.05
C LEU A 292 -22.27 -14.77 -51.70
N GLY A 293 -21.23 -14.04 -51.33
CA GLY A 293 -19.96 -14.64 -50.91
C GLY A 293 -19.07 -15.05 -52.08
N ASN A 294 -17.78 -15.21 -51.80
CA ASN A 294 -16.81 -15.59 -52.83
C ASN A 294 -17.00 -17.04 -53.30
N GLY A 295 -17.62 -17.92 -52.50
CA GLY A 295 -17.95 -19.28 -52.90
C GLY A 295 -18.99 -19.34 -54.01
N PHE A 296 -19.87 -18.34 -54.13
CA PHE A 296 -20.88 -18.27 -55.19
C PHE A 296 -20.27 -17.98 -56.58
N LYS A 297 -19.02 -17.50 -56.64
CA LYS A 297 -18.27 -17.32 -57.90
C LYS A 297 -17.86 -18.64 -58.55
N LEU A 298 -18.09 -19.78 -57.89
CA LEU A 298 -17.78 -21.10 -58.43
C LEU A 298 -18.50 -21.30 -59.78
N PRO A 299 -17.76 -21.52 -60.89
CA PRO A 299 -18.38 -21.68 -62.19
C PRO A 299 -19.40 -22.82 -62.20
N GLY A 300 -20.57 -22.59 -62.81
CA GLY A 300 -21.65 -23.58 -62.92
C GLY A 300 -22.55 -23.71 -61.69
N LEU A 301 -22.18 -23.17 -60.52
CA LEU A 301 -22.98 -23.29 -59.30
C LEU A 301 -24.36 -22.64 -59.42
N GLN A 302 -24.44 -21.42 -59.95
CA GLN A 302 -25.72 -20.72 -60.16
C GLN A 302 -26.68 -21.55 -61.02
N LYS A 303 -26.20 -22.02 -62.18
CA LYS A 303 -27.01 -22.86 -63.10
C LYS A 303 -27.42 -24.18 -62.44
N PHE A 304 -26.52 -24.80 -61.68
CA PHE A 304 -26.79 -26.05 -60.97
C PHE A 304 -27.89 -25.87 -59.93
N LEU A 305 -27.82 -24.81 -59.12
CA LEU A 305 -28.85 -24.49 -58.11
C LEU A 305 -30.19 -24.16 -58.78
N GLN A 306 -30.18 -23.36 -59.86
CA GLN A 306 -31.41 -22.99 -60.57
C GLN A 306 -32.14 -24.21 -61.13
N GLN A 307 -31.42 -25.17 -61.71
CA GLN A 307 -31.99 -26.40 -62.26
C GLN A 307 -32.57 -27.33 -61.18
N ASN A 308 -31.91 -27.43 -60.02
CA ASN A 308 -32.31 -28.40 -58.99
C ASN A 308 -33.28 -27.83 -57.94
N LEU A 309 -33.26 -26.52 -57.69
CA LEU A 309 -34.17 -25.86 -56.74
C LEU A 309 -35.47 -25.39 -57.42
N ASN A 310 -35.50 -25.28 -58.75
CA ASN A 310 -36.61 -24.71 -59.51
C ASN A 310 -37.00 -23.31 -59.00
N GLN A 311 -35.99 -22.50 -58.66
CA GLN A 311 -36.08 -21.14 -58.17
C GLN A 311 -35.17 -20.24 -58.99
N GLU A 312 -35.55 -18.97 -59.16
CA GLU A 312 -34.67 -17.97 -59.75
C GLU A 312 -33.50 -17.68 -58.81
N ILE A 313 -32.26 -17.84 -59.32
CA ILE A 313 -31.04 -17.60 -58.57
C ILE A 313 -30.32 -16.39 -59.16
N ASP A 314 -30.35 -15.28 -58.43
CA ASP A 314 -29.72 -14.02 -58.82
C ASP A 314 -28.32 -13.89 -58.20
N LYS A 315 -27.43 -13.28 -58.96
CA LYS A 315 -26.16 -12.75 -58.45
C LYS A 315 -26.35 -11.26 -58.13
N VAL A 316 -25.69 -10.76 -57.09
CA VAL A 316 -25.62 -9.32 -56.86
C VAL A 316 -24.67 -8.66 -57.87
N ASP A 317 -25.23 -7.75 -58.66
CA ASP A 317 -24.49 -6.91 -59.62
C ASP A 317 -24.26 -5.48 -59.11
N GLY A 318 -24.88 -5.10 -58.00
CA GLY A 318 -24.72 -3.80 -57.36
C GLY A 318 -25.53 -3.71 -56.06
N PHE A 319 -25.12 -2.80 -55.17
CA PHE A 319 -25.93 -2.40 -54.02
C PHE A 319 -26.79 -1.20 -54.42
N ALA A 320 -28.12 -1.35 -54.36
CA ALA A 320 -29.06 -0.41 -54.97
C ALA A 320 -29.07 0.95 -54.25
N LYS A 321 -28.85 0.95 -52.93
CA LYS A 321 -28.88 2.14 -52.07
C LYS A 321 -27.49 2.60 -51.64
N LEU A 322 -26.44 2.11 -52.31
CA LEU A 322 -25.06 2.53 -52.10
C LEU A 322 -24.62 3.52 -53.18
N ALA A 323 -24.25 4.72 -52.74
CA ALA A 323 -23.52 5.73 -53.50
C ALA A 323 -22.01 5.67 -53.21
N GLY A 324 -21.24 6.48 -53.94
CA GLY A 324 -19.77 6.51 -53.87
C GLY A 324 -19.15 5.94 -55.14
N ASP A 325 -19.14 6.76 -56.20
CA ASP A 325 -18.77 6.31 -57.54
C ASP A 325 -17.31 5.85 -57.63
N GLU A 326 -16.40 6.45 -56.84
CA GLU A 326 -15.01 6.02 -56.78
C GLU A 326 -14.87 4.57 -56.27
N VAL A 327 -15.56 4.24 -55.17
CA VAL A 327 -15.56 2.88 -54.60
C VAL A 327 -16.26 1.91 -55.55
N LYS A 328 -17.40 2.31 -56.11
CA LYS A 328 -18.16 1.47 -57.05
C LYS A 328 -17.43 1.22 -58.36
N ALA A 329 -16.61 2.16 -58.83
CA ALA A 329 -15.83 1.99 -60.06
C ALA A 329 -14.54 1.19 -59.84
N ALA A 330 -14.09 1.03 -58.59
CA ALA A 330 -12.84 0.33 -58.29
C ALA A 330 -12.92 -1.16 -58.71
N PRO A 331 -11.99 -1.65 -59.57
CA PRO A 331 -12.02 -3.03 -60.05
C PRO A 331 -11.99 -4.07 -58.92
N GLN A 332 -11.18 -3.83 -57.89
CA GLN A 332 -11.06 -4.75 -56.75
C GLN A 332 -12.36 -4.87 -55.95
N PHE A 333 -13.16 -3.79 -55.87
CA PHE A 333 -14.47 -3.80 -55.23
C PHE A 333 -15.49 -4.56 -56.09
N GLN A 334 -15.56 -4.26 -57.39
CA GLN A 334 -16.47 -4.92 -58.34
C GLN A 334 -16.22 -6.43 -58.44
N ASP A 335 -14.95 -6.84 -58.54
CA ASP A 335 -14.57 -8.25 -58.59
C ASP A 335 -15.01 -8.99 -57.32
N ASN A 336 -15.11 -8.32 -56.17
CA ASN A 336 -15.40 -8.90 -54.87
C ASN A 336 -16.73 -8.44 -54.26
N LEU A 337 -17.61 -7.81 -55.05
CA LEU A 337 -18.83 -7.15 -54.61
C LEU A 337 -19.71 -8.06 -53.71
N ALA A 338 -19.96 -9.28 -54.15
CA ALA A 338 -20.79 -10.25 -53.42
C ALA A 338 -20.22 -10.62 -52.03
N SER A 339 -18.92 -10.44 -51.80
CA SER A 339 -18.28 -10.71 -50.51
C SER A 339 -18.36 -9.56 -49.51
N PHE A 340 -18.73 -8.37 -49.97
CA PHE A 340 -18.91 -7.17 -49.14
C PHE A 340 -20.32 -7.06 -48.54
N ALA A 341 -21.26 -7.96 -48.86
CA ALA A 341 -22.63 -7.88 -48.37
C ALA A 341 -22.73 -7.88 -46.82
N VAL A 342 -21.89 -8.67 -46.14
CA VAL A 342 -21.79 -8.69 -44.67
C VAL A 342 -21.30 -7.33 -44.15
N ALA A 343 -20.19 -6.83 -44.68
CA ALA A 343 -19.63 -5.53 -44.30
C ALA A 343 -20.62 -4.38 -44.59
N TYR A 344 -21.32 -4.42 -45.72
CA TYR A 344 -22.34 -3.44 -46.05
C TYR A 344 -23.50 -3.45 -45.05
N GLY A 345 -24.01 -4.63 -44.70
CA GLY A 345 -25.05 -4.80 -43.69
C GLY A 345 -24.64 -4.35 -42.28
N LEU A 346 -23.39 -4.61 -41.88
CA LEU A 346 -22.80 -4.10 -40.64
C LEU A 346 -22.71 -2.57 -40.64
N GLY A 347 -22.28 -1.98 -41.74
CA GLY A 347 -22.17 -0.53 -41.88
C GLY A 347 -23.53 0.15 -41.81
N ILE A 348 -24.54 -0.42 -42.47
CA ILE A 348 -25.96 0.01 -42.37
C ILE A 348 -26.42 0.00 -40.91
N GLN A 349 -26.08 -1.07 -40.16
CA GLN A 349 -26.38 -1.13 -38.72
C GLN A 349 -25.67 -0.04 -37.93
N GLY A 350 -24.37 0.18 -38.16
CA GLY A 350 -23.60 1.19 -37.44
C GLY A 350 -24.05 2.63 -37.71
N LEU A 351 -24.62 2.88 -38.89
CA LEU A 351 -25.25 4.14 -39.25
C LEU A 351 -26.68 4.29 -38.68
N GLY A 352 -27.20 3.28 -37.99
CA GLY A 352 -28.54 3.29 -37.41
C GLY A 352 -29.67 3.10 -38.44
N LYS A 353 -29.36 2.55 -39.62
CA LYS A 353 -30.33 2.33 -40.72
C LYS A 353 -30.74 0.86 -40.89
N GLY A 354 -30.21 -0.05 -40.06
CA GLY A 354 -30.52 -1.48 -40.09
C GLY A 354 -31.88 -1.81 -39.47
N GLY A 355 -32.51 -2.88 -39.95
CA GLY A 355 -33.76 -3.39 -39.34
C GLY A 355 -33.52 -4.02 -37.96
N VAL A 356 -32.33 -4.59 -37.74
CA VAL A 356 -31.86 -5.10 -36.45
C VAL A 356 -30.64 -4.33 -35.97
N SER A 357 -30.70 -3.80 -34.75
CA SER A 357 -29.68 -2.93 -34.14
C SER A 357 -29.03 -3.55 -32.89
N THR A 358 -29.13 -4.86 -32.70
CA THR A 358 -28.55 -5.56 -31.54
C THR A 358 -27.03 -5.48 -31.52
N ASN A 359 -26.45 -5.38 -30.32
CA ASN A 359 -24.99 -5.35 -30.13
C ASN A 359 -24.57 -6.49 -29.21
N LEU A 360 -23.64 -7.33 -29.68
CA LEU A 360 -23.03 -8.40 -28.89
C LEU A 360 -21.67 -7.99 -28.31
N LEU A 361 -21.37 -6.69 -28.27
CA LEU A 361 -20.21 -6.18 -27.55
C LEU A 361 -20.44 -6.36 -26.03
N PRO A 362 -19.48 -6.93 -25.27
CA PRO A 362 -19.64 -7.08 -23.84
C PRO A 362 -19.87 -5.73 -23.14
N PRO A 363 -20.85 -5.60 -22.25
CA PRO A 363 -21.23 -4.33 -21.62
C PRO A 363 -20.12 -3.74 -20.73
N GLU A 364 -19.13 -4.54 -20.32
CA GLU A 364 -17.95 -4.06 -19.61
C GLU A 364 -17.05 -3.22 -20.52
N ILE A 365 -16.86 -3.64 -21.78
CA ILE A 365 -16.06 -2.91 -22.77
C ILE A 365 -16.75 -1.59 -23.10
N GLU A 366 -18.08 -1.62 -23.33
CA GLU A 366 -18.88 -0.41 -23.55
C GLU A 366 -18.76 0.58 -22.37
N ARG A 367 -18.88 0.10 -21.13
CA ARG A 367 -18.73 0.93 -19.94
C ARG A 367 -17.33 1.53 -19.80
N ILE A 368 -16.29 0.72 -20.01
CA ILE A 368 -14.90 1.20 -19.97
C ILE A 368 -14.68 2.30 -21.00
N ARG A 369 -15.22 2.14 -22.21
CA ARG A 369 -15.14 3.15 -23.28
C ARG A 369 -15.93 4.41 -22.94
N MET A 370 -17.17 4.28 -22.47
CA MET A 370 -17.95 5.43 -22.01
C MET A 370 -17.25 6.21 -20.90
N ILE A 371 -16.63 5.51 -19.95
CA ILE A 371 -15.83 6.13 -18.89
C ILE A 371 -14.62 6.84 -19.50
N ARG A 372 -13.84 6.17 -20.36
CA ARG A 372 -12.66 6.75 -21.02
C ARG A 372 -13.01 7.99 -21.83
N ALA A 373 -14.11 7.97 -22.58
CA ALA A 373 -14.61 9.10 -23.36
C ALA A 373 -15.05 10.28 -22.47
N LYS A 374 -15.60 10.01 -21.27
CA LYS A 374 -16.02 11.03 -20.31
C LYS A 374 -14.89 11.54 -19.40
N LYS A 375 -13.78 10.81 -19.24
CA LYS A 375 -12.63 11.22 -18.41
C LYS A 375 -12.12 12.65 -18.70
N PRO A 376 -11.85 13.08 -19.95
CA PRO A 376 -11.38 14.44 -20.20
C PRO A 376 -12.41 15.50 -19.79
N TRP A 377 -13.70 15.24 -20.02
CA TRP A 377 -14.78 16.12 -19.58
C TRP A 377 -14.92 16.17 -18.06
N ALA A 378 -14.74 15.03 -17.38
CA ALA A 378 -14.76 14.96 -15.92
C ALA A 378 -13.55 15.72 -15.31
N LEU A 379 -12.37 15.62 -15.91
CA LEU A 379 -11.18 16.38 -15.51
C LEU A 379 -11.39 17.89 -15.72
N PHE A 380 -11.96 18.30 -16.86
CA PHE A 380 -12.27 19.69 -17.14
C PHE A 380 -13.31 20.24 -16.14
N ALA A 381 -14.39 19.51 -15.88
CA ALA A 381 -15.39 19.89 -14.89
C ALA A 381 -14.78 19.99 -13.48
N SER A 382 -13.92 19.04 -13.10
CA SER A 382 -13.22 19.08 -11.81
C SER A 382 -12.29 20.28 -11.70
N ALA A 383 -11.58 20.64 -12.77
CA ALA A 383 -10.73 21.82 -12.82
C ALA A 383 -11.54 23.12 -12.69
N LEU A 384 -12.72 23.20 -13.33
CA LEU A 384 -13.62 24.35 -13.19
C LEU A 384 -14.17 24.47 -11.76
N VAL A 385 -14.57 23.37 -11.13
CA VAL A 385 -15.02 23.38 -9.72
C VAL A 385 -13.89 23.82 -8.79
N MET A 386 -12.67 23.33 -9.01
CA MET A 386 -11.51 23.76 -8.20
C MET A 386 -11.18 25.24 -8.42
N LEU A 387 -11.31 25.74 -9.66
CA LEU A 387 -11.11 27.16 -9.97
C LEU A 387 -12.18 28.01 -9.28
N ASP A 388 -13.45 27.61 -9.36
CA ASP A 388 -14.57 28.33 -8.72
C ASP A 388 -14.41 28.37 -7.20
N LEU A 389 -14.12 27.21 -6.57
CA LEU A 389 -13.81 27.14 -5.15
C LEU A 389 -12.61 28.03 -4.79
N SER A 390 -11.53 28.00 -5.58
CA SER A 390 -10.36 28.86 -5.35
C SER A 390 -10.71 30.33 -5.42
N THR A 391 -11.55 30.74 -6.39
CA THR A 391 -12.00 32.13 -6.50
C THR A 391 -12.88 32.55 -5.31
N LEU A 392 -13.80 31.69 -4.86
CA LEU A 392 -14.62 31.95 -3.68
C LEU A 392 -13.78 32.08 -2.40
N PHE A 393 -12.81 31.19 -2.20
CA PHE A 393 -11.95 31.19 -1.01
C PHE A 393 -10.93 32.35 -1.00
N LEU A 394 -10.53 32.89 -2.15
CA LEU A 394 -9.57 34.00 -2.22
C LEU A 394 -10.24 35.38 -2.30
N LEU A 395 -11.25 35.55 -3.16
CA LEU A 395 -11.89 36.85 -3.39
C LEU A 395 -12.91 37.22 -2.30
N GLY A 396 -13.57 36.23 -1.69
CA GLY A 396 -14.54 36.47 -0.61
C GLY A 396 -13.90 37.16 0.60
N PRO A 397 -12.86 36.57 1.21
CA PRO A 397 -12.13 37.19 2.32
C PRO A 397 -11.45 38.51 1.92
N TYR A 398 -10.92 38.62 0.69
CA TYR A 398 -10.30 39.86 0.20
C TYR A 398 -11.29 41.02 0.13
N ARG A 399 -12.50 40.80 -0.40
CA ARG A 399 -13.56 41.83 -0.45
C ARG A 399 -14.06 42.20 0.95
N LEU A 400 -14.22 41.23 1.84
CA LEU A 400 -14.57 41.47 3.25
C LEU A 400 -13.51 42.31 3.96
N LEU A 401 -12.22 41.99 3.77
CA LEU A 401 -11.11 42.76 4.35
C LEU A 401 -11.10 44.22 3.85
N ALA A 402 -11.36 44.43 2.56
CA ALA A 402 -11.40 45.77 1.95
C ALA A 402 -12.56 46.64 2.47
N THR A 403 -13.67 46.03 2.89
CA THR A 403 -14.81 46.77 3.48
C THR A 403 -14.63 47.10 4.96
N VAL A 404 -13.74 46.39 5.68
CA VAL A 404 -13.55 46.52 7.14
C VAL A 404 -12.25 47.23 7.50
N SER A 405 -11.34 47.49 6.56
CA SER A 405 -10.11 48.25 6.81
C SER A 405 -10.37 49.75 6.94
N THR A 406 -10.96 50.17 8.05
CA THR A 406 -10.97 51.59 8.45
C THR A 406 -9.63 51.98 9.06
N PRO A 407 -9.04 53.14 8.73
CA PRO A 407 -7.77 53.63 9.30
C PRO A 407 -7.75 53.71 10.83
N GLN A 408 -8.94 53.77 11.45
CA GLN A 408 -9.14 53.96 12.88
C GLN A 408 -8.68 52.78 13.76
N PHE A 409 -8.58 51.56 13.19
CA PHE A 409 -8.17 50.36 13.94
C PHE A 409 -6.79 49.84 13.52
N ALA A 410 -6.09 50.54 12.62
CA ALA A 410 -4.79 50.09 12.11
C ALA A 410 -3.76 49.87 13.23
N ASP A 411 -3.73 50.77 14.22
CA ASP A 411 -2.81 50.69 15.35
C ASP A 411 -3.17 49.53 16.30
N ALA A 412 -4.46 49.35 16.60
CA ALA A 412 -4.94 48.25 17.43
C ALA A 412 -4.70 46.88 16.76
N VAL A 413 -4.90 46.79 15.45
CA VAL A 413 -4.60 45.58 14.67
C VAL A 413 -3.09 45.34 14.61
N THR A 414 -2.27 46.38 14.54
CA THR A 414 -0.81 46.25 14.58
C THR A 414 -0.32 45.74 15.93
N GLN A 415 -0.87 46.25 17.03
CA GLN A 415 -0.59 45.72 18.38
C GLN A 415 -1.07 44.28 18.55
N ALA A 416 -2.29 43.96 18.10
CA ALA A 416 -2.81 42.60 18.14
C ALA A 416 -1.94 41.63 17.33
N LYS A 417 -1.54 42.01 16.11
CA LYS A 417 -0.60 41.23 15.28
C LYS A 417 0.75 41.06 15.95
N ALA A 418 1.27 42.07 16.65
CA ALA A 418 2.52 41.94 17.39
C ALA A 418 2.40 40.93 18.56
N VAL A 419 1.28 40.93 19.28
CA VAL A 419 1.01 39.96 20.35
C VAL A 419 0.78 38.56 19.78
N THR A 420 0.02 38.41 18.69
CA THR A 420 -0.15 37.13 17.99
C THR A 420 1.18 36.62 17.47
N LYS A 421 2.02 37.47 16.88
CA LYS A 421 3.36 37.11 16.43
C LYS A 421 4.22 36.62 17.61
N LYS A 422 4.26 37.34 18.74
CA LYS A 422 4.93 36.87 19.96
C LYS A 422 4.39 35.52 20.45
N GLY A 423 3.07 35.32 20.45
CA GLY A 423 2.46 34.05 20.83
C GLY A 423 2.81 32.91 19.87
N THR A 424 2.93 33.21 18.57
CA THR A 424 3.33 32.24 17.54
C THR A 424 4.82 31.92 17.68
N ASP A 425 5.67 32.92 17.90
CA ASP A 425 7.11 32.75 18.12
C ASP A 425 7.37 31.90 19.39
N ILE A 426 6.64 32.16 20.48
CA ILE A 426 6.69 31.36 21.72
C ILE A 426 6.20 29.93 21.46
N LYS A 427 5.10 29.74 20.72
CA LYS A 427 4.60 28.40 20.38
C LYS A 427 5.58 27.64 19.51
N THR A 428 6.18 28.28 18.51
CA THR A 428 7.21 27.68 17.66
C THR A 428 8.46 27.35 18.46
N ALA A 429 8.89 28.22 19.38
CA ALA A 429 9.99 27.94 20.29
C ALA A 429 9.67 26.75 21.22
N LEU A 430 8.45 26.67 21.75
CA LEU A 430 7.96 25.56 22.57
C LEU A 430 7.92 24.25 21.76
N ASP A 431 7.38 24.27 20.54
CA ASP A 431 7.28 23.08 19.69
C ASP A 431 8.69 22.61 19.24
N SER A 432 9.61 23.54 18.95
CA SER A 432 11.02 23.21 18.69
C SER A 432 11.72 22.65 19.93
N ALA A 433 11.51 23.24 21.12
CA ALA A 433 12.05 22.73 22.37
C ALA A 433 11.46 21.35 22.72
N LYS A 434 10.16 21.16 22.48
CA LYS A 434 9.47 19.88 22.67
C LYS A 434 9.98 18.83 21.69
N LYS A 435 10.19 19.18 20.42
CA LYS A 435 10.78 18.27 19.43
C LYS A 435 12.23 17.95 19.75
N ALA A 436 13.02 18.91 20.23
CA ALA A 436 14.38 18.67 20.72
C ALA A 436 14.36 17.74 21.94
N TRP A 437 13.43 17.94 22.87
CA TRP A 437 13.22 17.05 24.02
C TRP A 437 12.77 15.66 23.60
N THR A 438 11.80 15.53 22.69
CA THR A 438 11.32 14.23 22.18
C THR A 438 12.44 13.52 21.43
N ASN A 439 13.21 14.21 20.59
CA ASN A 439 14.38 13.61 19.95
C ASN A 439 15.41 13.13 20.99
N LYS A 440 15.63 13.88 22.09
CA LYS A 440 16.51 13.46 23.19
C LYS A 440 15.91 12.33 24.04
N PHE A 441 14.59 12.27 24.14
CA PHE A 441 13.85 11.21 24.82
C PHE A 441 13.91 9.92 24.01
N ASP A 442 13.67 9.98 22.70
CA ASP A 442 13.75 8.86 21.76
C ASP A 442 15.20 8.38 21.58
N GLU A 443 16.17 9.29 21.55
CA GLU A 443 17.61 8.96 21.63
C GLU A 443 17.93 8.28 22.97
N GLY A 444 17.30 8.71 24.06
CA GLY A 444 17.35 8.06 25.37
C GLY A 444 16.71 6.67 25.40
N GLU A 445 15.64 6.44 24.64
CA GLU A 445 14.96 5.15 24.52
C GLU A 445 15.74 4.18 23.63
N ALA A 446 16.34 4.68 22.55
CA ALA A 446 17.22 3.92 21.66
C ALA A 446 18.51 3.44 22.36
N LEU A 447 19.03 4.23 23.31
CA LEU A 447 20.18 3.85 24.15
C LEU A 447 19.88 2.69 25.13
N ILE A 448 18.61 2.33 25.32
CA ILE A 448 18.20 1.24 26.22
C ILE A 448 18.07 -0.11 25.48
N VAL A 449 18.13 -0.13 24.13
CA VAL A 449 17.83 -1.33 23.33
C VAL A 449 18.94 -1.67 22.33
N ASP A 450 20.09 -2.17 22.81
CA ASP A 450 21.10 -2.89 22.01
C ASP A 450 20.94 -4.43 22.17
N PRO A 451 20.78 -5.22 21.08
CA PRO A 451 20.63 -6.67 21.16
C PRO A 451 21.89 -7.46 21.55
N THR A 452 23.09 -6.91 21.39
CA THR A 452 24.36 -7.67 21.52
C THR A 452 24.74 -7.94 22.97
N TYR A 453 24.36 -7.03 23.88
CA TYR A 453 24.66 -7.11 25.32
C TYR A 453 23.42 -7.39 26.18
N ARG A 454 22.30 -7.75 25.54
CA ARG A 454 20.96 -7.91 26.14
C ARG A 454 20.91 -8.85 27.35
N ALA A 455 21.80 -9.85 27.40
CA ALA A 455 21.91 -10.78 28.52
C ALA A 455 22.94 -10.35 29.60
N LEU A 456 23.91 -9.49 29.26
CA LEU A 456 24.97 -9.10 30.17
C LEU A 456 24.50 -8.13 31.23
N TRP A 457 23.64 -7.16 30.89
CA TRP A 457 23.18 -6.17 31.88
C TRP A 457 22.30 -6.78 32.98
N PRO A 458 21.29 -7.62 32.69
CA PRO A 458 20.55 -8.34 33.73
C PRO A 458 21.45 -9.29 34.54
N SER A 459 22.41 -9.96 33.90
CA SER A 459 23.35 -10.86 34.58
C SER A 459 24.32 -10.10 35.49
N PHE A 460 24.84 -8.96 35.02
CA PHE A 460 25.70 -8.06 35.77
C PHE A 460 24.97 -7.48 36.98
N LEU A 461 23.74 -6.97 36.80
CA LEU A 461 22.90 -6.47 37.89
C LEU A 461 22.57 -7.56 38.91
N LYS A 462 22.30 -8.79 38.46
CA LYS A 462 22.10 -9.94 39.35
C LYS A 462 23.38 -10.27 40.14
N THR A 463 24.54 -10.33 39.47
CA THR A 463 25.82 -10.63 40.11
C THR A 463 26.17 -9.55 41.13
N ILE A 464 26.16 -8.27 40.75
CA ILE A 464 26.53 -7.19 41.66
C ILE A 464 25.57 -7.08 42.85
N SER A 465 24.27 -7.37 42.66
CA SER A 465 23.30 -7.45 43.76
C SER A 465 23.72 -8.45 44.85
N GLY A 466 24.37 -9.56 44.49
CA GLY A 466 24.85 -10.57 45.44
C GLY A 466 26.09 -10.17 46.24
N PHE A 467 26.79 -9.10 45.83
CA PHE A 467 27.99 -8.60 46.52
C PHE A 467 27.70 -7.43 47.48
N TRP A 468 26.44 -6.97 47.57
CA TRP A 468 26.06 -6.07 48.65
C TRP A 468 25.97 -6.83 49.99
N PRO A 469 26.07 -6.13 51.13
CA PRO A 469 25.78 -6.74 52.42
C PRO A 469 24.36 -7.32 52.44
N ASP A 470 24.25 -8.61 52.74
CA ASP A 470 22.95 -9.30 52.85
C ASP A 470 22.71 -9.63 54.32
N PRO A 471 21.92 -8.83 55.04
CA PRO A 471 21.72 -9.04 56.47
C PRO A 471 20.94 -10.33 56.78
N VAL A 472 20.15 -10.86 55.83
CA VAL A 472 19.44 -12.13 56.02
C VAL A 472 20.44 -13.28 56.02
N ALA A 473 21.33 -13.34 55.01
CA ALA A 473 22.30 -14.41 54.90
C ALA A 473 23.45 -14.32 55.92
N GLU A 474 23.99 -13.12 56.16
CA GLU A 474 25.18 -12.93 57.00
C GLU A 474 24.89 -13.02 58.49
N TYR A 475 23.72 -12.53 58.92
CA TYR A 475 23.33 -12.47 60.33
C TYR A 475 22.23 -13.49 60.67
N LYS A 476 21.80 -14.29 59.70
CA LYS A 476 20.73 -15.31 59.84
C LYS A 476 19.43 -14.70 60.37
N LEU A 477 19.12 -13.48 59.96
CA LEU A 477 17.91 -12.77 60.34
C LEU A 477 16.74 -13.24 59.49
N ASN A 478 15.61 -13.56 60.13
CA ASN A 478 14.39 -13.91 59.42
C ASN A 478 13.67 -12.64 58.94
N PRO A 479 13.48 -12.42 57.62
CA PRO A 479 12.81 -11.24 57.08
C PRO A 479 11.32 -11.14 57.47
N ASP A 480 10.68 -12.26 57.80
CA ASP A 480 9.25 -12.31 58.14
C ASP A 480 8.99 -12.08 59.64
N ASP A 481 10.04 -11.99 60.46
CA ASP A 481 9.94 -11.71 61.89
C ASP A 481 9.97 -10.19 62.15
N PRO A 482 8.89 -9.59 62.70
CA PRO A 482 8.85 -8.17 63.02
C PRO A 482 9.98 -7.70 63.95
N ALA A 483 10.52 -8.58 64.80
CA ALA A 483 11.65 -8.24 65.68
C ALA A 483 12.95 -7.99 64.91
N ASN A 484 13.10 -8.58 63.72
CA ASN A 484 14.29 -8.41 62.87
C ASN A 484 14.18 -7.19 61.95
N GLN A 485 12.99 -6.62 61.77
CA GLN A 485 12.73 -5.56 60.81
C GLN A 485 13.63 -4.33 61.01
N GLU A 486 13.87 -3.92 62.27
CA GLU A 486 14.74 -2.78 62.57
C GLU A 486 16.21 -3.09 62.28
N THR A 487 16.69 -4.26 62.69
CA THR A 487 18.08 -4.68 62.45
C THR A 487 18.35 -4.87 60.95
N LEU A 488 17.37 -5.38 60.20
CA LEU A 488 17.42 -5.52 58.74
C LEU A 488 17.54 -4.14 58.08
N GLU A 489 16.76 -3.15 58.49
CA GLU A 489 16.80 -1.80 57.93
C GLU A 489 18.13 -1.07 58.25
N LYS A 490 18.71 -1.31 59.44
CA LYS A 490 20.03 -0.74 59.82
C LYS A 490 21.20 -1.32 59.03
N LEU A 491 21.08 -2.55 58.54
CA LEU A 491 22.15 -3.29 57.86
C LEU A 491 21.97 -3.39 56.35
N ARG A 492 20.76 -3.17 55.84
CA ARG A 492 20.47 -3.18 54.40
C ARG A 492 20.99 -1.90 53.76
N VAL A 493 21.61 -2.06 52.59
CA VAL A 493 21.90 -0.94 51.70
C VAL A 493 20.75 -0.79 50.73
N HIS A 494 20.19 0.40 50.63
CA HIS A 494 19.17 0.76 49.66
C HIS A 494 19.85 1.44 48.49
N ILE A 495 19.62 0.92 47.28
CA ILE A 495 20.18 1.47 46.04
C ILE A 495 19.15 2.42 45.45
N ASP A 496 19.48 3.71 45.36
CA ASP A 496 18.58 4.75 44.84
C ASP A 496 18.77 4.97 43.34
N LEU A 497 20.01 4.86 42.86
CA LEU A 497 20.35 5.13 41.47
C LEU A 497 21.53 4.26 41.04
N ILE A 498 21.39 3.59 39.89
CA ILE A 498 22.51 3.01 39.14
C ILE A 498 22.62 3.77 37.82
N LYS A 499 23.73 4.47 37.61
CA LYS A 499 23.99 5.30 36.42
C LYS A 499 25.33 4.92 35.79
N PRO A 500 25.35 4.09 34.73
CA PRO A 500 26.55 3.86 33.94
C PRO A 500 26.89 5.09 33.09
N VAL A 501 28.17 5.42 32.99
CA VAL A 501 28.69 6.56 32.22
C VAL A 501 29.92 6.13 31.43
N TRP A 502 29.86 6.27 30.11
CA TRP A 502 31.00 5.95 29.25
C TRP A 502 32.06 7.06 29.27
N ARG A 503 33.33 6.67 29.21
CA ARG A 503 34.47 7.57 28.94
C ARG A 503 35.42 6.89 27.96
N THR A 504 35.89 7.65 26.98
CA THR A 504 36.96 7.25 26.06
C THR A 504 38.33 7.27 26.72
N ASP A 505 38.47 8.08 27.77
CA ASP A 505 39.62 8.09 28.67
C ASP A 505 39.11 8.08 30.12
N VAL A 506 39.16 6.91 30.74
CA VAL A 506 38.70 6.70 32.12
C VAL A 506 39.62 7.33 33.16
N ALA A 507 40.89 7.59 32.83
CA ALA A 507 41.83 8.27 33.71
C ALA A 507 41.43 9.74 33.85
N ALA A 508 41.49 10.47 32.74
CA ALA A 508 41.20 11.90 32.71
C ALA A 508 39.72 12.20 33.02
N GLY A 509 38.80 11.34 32.54
CA GLY A 509 37.37 11.56 32.64
C GLY A 509 36.73 11.16 33.97
N TRP A 510 37.48 10.49 34.87
CA TRP A 510 36.97 10.03 36.16
C TRP A 510 38.06 9.79 37.20
N PHE A 511 38.99 8.85 36.98
CA PHE A 511 39.90 8.41 38.03
C PHE A 511 40.74 9.57 38.57
N ASP A 512 41.26 10.46 37.71
CA ASP A 512 42.05 11.62 38.11
C ASP A 512 41.24 12.74 38.77
N THR A 513 39.92 12.73 38.57
CA THR A 513 38.99 13.69 39.19
C THR A 513 38.57 13.29 40.61
N LEU A 514 38.84 12.06 41.04
CA LEU A 514 38.57 11.61 42.41
C LEU A 514 39.50 12.31 43.40
N ASP A 515 38.93 12.80 44.52
CA ASP A 515 39.72 13.42 45.58
C ASP A 515 40.78 12.40 46.07
N PRO A 516 42.05 12.80 46.24
CA PRO A 516 43.09 11.92 46.74
C PRO A 516 42.73 11.18 48.03
N LYS A 517 41.89 11.77 48.89
CA LYS A 517 41.40 11.10 50.12
C LYS A 517 40.51 9.90 49.79
N PHE A 518 39.61 10.02 48.83
CA PHE A 518 38.76 8.91 48.39
C PHE A 518 39.57 7.80 47.71
N LYS A 519 40.61 8.15 46.94
CA LYS A 519 41.52 7.15 46.33
C LYS A 519 42.21 6.27 47.37
N ARG A 520 42.57 6.80 48.54
CA ARG A 520 43.20 6.01 49.62
C ARG A 520 42.28 4.92 50.21
N LEU A 521 40.96 5.05 50.01
CA LEU A 521 39.98 4.04 50.42
C LEU A 521 39.82 2.90 49.42
N MET A 522 40.30 3.07 48.18
CA MET A 522 40.28 2.02 47.16
C MET A 522 41.23 0.87 47.54
N HIS A 523 41.12 -0.25 46.81
CA HIS A 523 42.04 -1.36 46.96
C HIS A 523 43.46 -0.93 46.50
N PRO A 524 44.54 -1.19 47.28
CA PRO A 524 45.89 -0.70 46.98
C PRO A 524 46.40 -1.06 45.59
N TYR A 525 46.08 -2.28 45.14
CA TYR A 525 46.40 -2.74 43.79
C TYR A 525 45.91 -1.79 42.68
N ASP A 526 44.76 -1.14 42.86
CA ASP A 526 44.14 -0.23 41.87
C ASP A 526 44.68 1.20 41.92
N VAL A 527 45.39 1.55 42.99
CA VAL A 527 45.92 2.91 43.21
C VAL A 527 47.41 2.98 42.87
N ASP A 528 48.06 1.82 42.72
CA ASP A 528 49.43 1.72 42.21
C ASP A 528 49.49 2.33 40.80
N ALA A 529 50.47 3.20 40.56
CA ALA A 529 50.69 3.84 39.26
C ALA A 529 50.86 2.82 38.12
N ALA A 530 51.36 1.61 38.42
CA ALA A 530 51.49 0.54 37.44
C ALA A 530 50.13 -0.03 36.97
N ASN A 531 49.07 0.12 37.74
CA ASN A 531 47.74 -0.44 37.47
C ASN A 531 46.65 0.63 37.28
N ALA A 532 47.01 1.91 37.20
CA ALA A 532 46.06 2.99 36.99
C ALA A 532 45.19 2.72 35.74
N PRO A 533 43.89 3.08 35.76
CA PRO A 533 42.97 2.68 34.71
C PRO A 533 43.26 3.47 33.44
N THR A 534 43.53 2.80 32.32
CA THR A 534 43.81 3.43 31.03
C THR A 534 42.76 3.07 29.97
N GLY A 535 42.61 3.91 28.94
CA GLY A 535 41.72 3.66 27.80
C GLY A 535 40.23 3.91 28.10
N GLU A 536 39.36 3.25 27.33
CA GLU A 536 37.92 3.46 27.40
C GLU A 536 37.20 2.49 28.34
N GLY A 537 36.04 2.87 28.87
CA GLY A 537 35.24 1.99 29.72
C GLY A 537 34.00 2.64 30.34
N TRP A 538 33.19 1.82 31.00
CA TRP A 538 32.00 2.26 31.71
C TRP A 538 32.32 2.56 33.17
N ILE A 539 32.04 3.77 33.62
CA ILE A 539 32.05 4.11 35.04
C ILE A 539 30.63 3.91 35.56
N VAL A 540 30.45 2.88 36.38
CA VAL A 540 29.16 2.59 37.00
C VAL A 540 29.10 3.35 38.31
N GLN A 541 28.10 4.22 38.42
CA GLN A 541 27.87 5.04 39.61
C GLN A 541 26.63 4.53 40.33
N ILE A 542 26.77 4.19 41.60
CA ILE A 542 25.69 3.67 42.43
C ILE A 542 25.50 4.61 43.61
N ALA A 543 24.41 5.38 43.60
CA ALA A 543 24.00 6.18 44.73
C ALA A 543 23.12 5.32 45.64
N CYS A 544 23.46 5.28 46.91
CA CYS A 544 22.82 4.46 47.91
C CYS A 544 22.52 5.26 49.16
N HIS A 545 21.61 4.73 49.98
CA HIS A 545 21.46 5.15 51.36
C HIS A 545 21.35 3.95 52.31
N HIS A 546 21.67 4.18 53.57
CA HIS A 546 21.49 3.19 54.64
C HIS A 546 21.31 3.89 56.00
N TYR A 547 20.84 3.12 56.99
CA TYR A 547 20.47 3.65 58.31
C TYR A 547 21.37 3.15 59.46
N ASN A 548 22.63 2.82 59.18
CA ASN A 548 23.51 2.23 60.21
C ASN A 548 23.92 3.30 61.25
N PRO A 549 23.55 3.12 62.53
CA PRO A 549 23.85 4.11 63.56
C PRO A 549 25.29 3.99 64.08
N TYR A 550 25.76 5.02 64.79
CA TYR A 550 27.04 4.97 65.48
C TYR A 550 27.01 3.94 66.63
N PRO A 551 28.09 3.16 66.81
CA PRO A 551 28.15 2.13 67.83
C PRO A 551 28.12 2.74 69.23
N SER A 552 27.38 2.09 70.12
CA SER A 552 27.42 2.34 71.56
C SER A 552 28.78 1.95 72.17
N ALA A 553 29.04 2.41 73.41
CA ALA A 553 30.26 2.08 74.14
C ALA A 553 30.48 0.56 74.32
N GLU A 554 29.42 -0.24 74.34
CA GLU A 554 29.49 -1.70 74.43
C GLU A 554 29.87 -2.34 73.08
N GLN A 555 29.27 -1.88 71.98
CA GLN A 555 29.60 -2.37 70.64
C GLN A 555 31.01 -1.96 70.20
N LEU A 556 31.52 -0.81 70.69
CA LEU A 556 32.92 -0.41 70.49
C LEU A 556 33.93 -1.37 71.14
N ARG A 557 33.53 -2.13 72.18
CA ARG A 557 34.39 -3.16 72.79
C ARG A 557 34.48 -4.44 71.95
N ILE A 558 33.59 -4.63 70.97
CA ILE A 558 33.63 -5.79 70.06
C ILE A 558 34.78 -5.58 69.07
N THR A 559 35.91 -6.22 69.33
CA THR A 559 37.13 -6.13 68.50
C THR A 559 37.03 -6.94 67.21
N ASN A 560 36.20 -7.99 67.16
CA ASN A 560 35.98 -8.77 65.95
C ASN A 560 34.88 -8.15 65.07
N LEU A 561 35.28 -7.59 63.92
CA LEU A 561 34.39 -6.97 62.93
C LEU A 561 33.39 -7.95 62.26
N LYS A 562 33.60 -9.26 62.43
CA LYS A 562 32.75 -10.33 61.91
C LYS A 562 31.84 -10.96 62.97
N ASP A 563 31.84 -10.45 64.20
CA ASP A 563 30.93 -10.96 65.24
C ASP A 563 29.47 -10.66 64.84
N PRO A 564 28.58 -11.66 64.75
CA PRO A 564 27.18 -11.46 64.37
C PRO A 564 26.41 -10.60 65.38
N ARG A 565 26.92 -10.40 66.60
CA ARG A 565 26.35 -9.48 67.59
C ARG A 565 26.60 -8.01 67.25
N ARG A 566 27.56 -7.72 66.36
CA ARG A 566 27.87 -6.36 65.92
C ARG A 566 27.00 -5.99 64.71
N THR A 567 25.99 -5.17 64.95
CA THR A 567 25.06 -4.66 63.93
C THR A 567 25.19 -3.15 63.71
N GLU A 568 25.84 -2.44 64.65
CA GLU A 568 26.07 -1.00 64.58
C GLU A 568 27.58 -0.79 64.40
N PHE A 569 27.98 -0.43 63.18
CA PHE A 569 29.37 -0.20 62.81
C PHE A 569 29.69 1.30 62.81
N GLY A 570 28.67 2.14 62.65
CA GLY A 570 28.81 3.54 62.29
C GLY A 570 28.84 3.70 60.76
N PRO A 571 28.30 4.81 60.22
CA PRO A 571 28.18 5.04 58.78
C PRO A 571 29.45 4.75 57.97
N TYR A 572 30.56 5.39 58.39
CA TYR A 572 31.83 5.30 57.70
C TYR A 572 32.41 3.88 57.72
N GLN A 573 32.48 3.28 58.92
CA GLN A 573 33.07 1.95 59.09
C GLN A 573 32.22 0.86 58.42
N PHE A 574 30.90 1.03 58.38
CA PHE A 574 30.02 0.13 57.64
C PHE A 574 30.35 0.14 56.14
N ILE A 575 30.46 1.34 55.54
CA ILE A 575 30.76 1.46 54.11
C ILE A 575 32.16 0.93 53.79
N THR A 576 33.19 1.25 54.58
CA THR A 576 34.56 0.82 54.28
C THR A 576 34.77 -0.67 54.52
N GLU A 577 34.24 -1.24 55.60
CA GLU A 577 34.52 -2.63 56.01
C GLU A 577 33.52 -3.65 55.46
N LYS A 578 32.28 -3.25 55.14
CA LYS A 578 31.24 -4.17 54.64
C LYS A 578 30.95 -3.98 53.16
N VAL A 579 30.79 -2.73 52.73
CA VAL A 579 30.41 -2.43 51.34
C VAL A 579 31.64 -2.48 50.41
N LEU A 580 32.65 -1.65 50.66
CA LEU A 580 33.84 -1.58 49.81
C LEU A 580 34.64 -2.89 49.81
N HIS A 581 34.75 -3.56 50.96
CA HIS A 581 35.45 -4.84 51.04
C HIS A 581 34.87 -5.89 50.08
N LYS A 582 33.54 -6.09 50.10
CA LYS A 582 32.88 -7.06 49.22
C LYS A 582 32.96 -6.69 47.74
N LEU A 583 32.81 -5.40 47.42
CA LEU A 583 32.88 -4.93 46.04
C LEU A 583 34.30 -5.04 45.45
N ASN A 584 35.33 -5.10 46.29
CA ASN A 584 36.72 -5.29 45.87
C ASN A 584 37.16 -6.76 45.76
N LEU A 585 36.30 -7.73 46.06
CA LEU A 585 36.64 -9.15 45.95
C LEU A 585 37.03 -9.53 44.51
N LEU A 586 38.01 -10.44 44.40
CA LEU A 586 38.55 -10.92 43.12
C LEU A 586 37.47 -11.37 42.12
N PHE A 587 36.39 -11.97 42.61
CA PHE A 587 35.33 -12.48 41.74
C PHE A 587 34.71 -11.40 40.86
N LEU A 588 34.48 -10.19 41.38
CA LEU A 588 33.95 -9.08 40.58
C LEU A 588 34.95 -8.60 39.52
N ARG A 589 36.26 -8.73 39.79
CA ARG A 589 37.32 -8.40 38.82
C ARG A 589 37.33 -9.32 37.60
N LEU A 590 36.98 -10.59 37.79
CA LEU A 590 36.82 -11.54 36.68
C LEU A 590 35.64 -11.15 35.76
N TYR A 591 34.64 -10.44 36.28
CA TYR A 591 33.55 -9.84 35.50
C TYR A 591 33.90 -8.45 34.94
N GLY A 592 35.15 -8.02 35.06
CA GLY A 592 35.65 -6.76 34.53
C GLY A 592 35.39 -5.54 35.41
N VAL A 593 34.97 -5.73 36.67
CA VAL A 593 34.83 -4.64 37.65
C VAL A 593 36.15 -4.38 38.35
N SER A 594 36.63 -3.14 38.32
CA SER A 594 37.87 -2.73 38.97
C SER A 594 37.77 -1.30 39.49
N HIS A 595 38.77 -0.87 40.27
CA HIS A 595 38.87 0.52 40.72
C HIS A 595 37.64 0.97 41.51
N VAL A 596 37.17 0.17 42.48
CA VAL A 596 35.99 0.52 43.29
C VAL A 596 36.33 1.65 44.26
N ALA A 597 35.63 2.77 44.13
CA ALA A 597 35.81 3.98 44.91
C ALA A 597 34.53 4.40 45.62
N LEU A 598 34.64 4.79 46.88
CA LEU A 598 33.68 5.70 47.50
C LEU A 598 33.98 7.09 46.96
N ALA A 599 33.03 7.73 46.27
CA ALA A 599 33.24 9.00 45.58
C ALA A 599 32.66 10.21 46.33
N TRP A 600 31.68 9.97 47.22
CA TRP A 600 30.99 10.98 48.02
C TRP A 600 30.18 10.31 49.16
N MET A 601 30.02 10.99 50.30
CA MET A 601 29.20 10.54 51.43
C MET A 601 28.64 11.72 52.24
N SER A 602 27.36 11.67 52.60
CA SER A 602 26.70 12.64 53.47
C SER A 602 25.93 11.92 54.58
N ILE A 603 25.95 12.47 55.79
CA ILE A 603 25.34 11.89 56.99
C ILE A 603 24.33 12.88 57.56
N ASP A 604 23.05 12.49 57.58
CA ASP A 604 21.99 13.15 58.33
C ASP A 604 21.80 12.42 59.67
N ARG A 605 22.31 13.02 60.75
CA ARG A 605 22.28 12.43 62.10
C ARG A 605 20.88 12.48 62.73
N ASP A 606 20.04 13.42 62.28
CA ASP A 606 18.71 13.70 62.83
C ASP A 606 17.63 13.35 61.80
N TRP A 607 17.83 12.27 61.04
CA TRP A 607 16.85 11.83 60.06
C TRP A 607 15.62 11.25 60.78
N THR A 608 14.42 11.64 60.34
CA THR A 608 13.15 11.19 60.94
C THR A 608 12.32 10.39 59.96
N SER A 609 11.52 9.45 60.47
CA SER A 609 10.60 8.64 59.65
C SER A 609 9.60 9.46 58.82
N GLU A 610 9.28 10.70 59.21
CA GLU A 610 8.44 11.63 58.43
C GLU A 610 9.16 12.22 57.20
N LYS A 611 10.49 12.39 57.23
CA LYS A 611 11.27 12.74 56.02
C LYS A 611 11.16 11.65 54.95
N GLY A 612 10.97 10.39 55.36
CA GLY A 612 10.86 9.22 54.47
C GLY A 612 9.52 9.08 53.74
N SER A 613 8.40 9.56 54.30
CA SER A 613 7.07 9.42 53.67
C SER A 613 6.77 10.52 52.63
N GLY A 614 7.45 11.66 52.72
CA GLY A 614 7.26 12.79 51.79
C GLY A 614 8.18 12.79 50.58
N ASN A 615 9.41 12.26 50.67
CA ASN A 615 10.43 12.32 49.62
C ASN A 615 11.45 11.17 49.72
N ASN A 616 11.02 9.91 49.68
CA ASN A 616 11.98 8.80 49.48
C ASN A 616 12.55 8.74 48.05
N ASN A 617 12.04 9.60 47.16
CA ASN A 617 12.66 9.87 45.88
C ASN A 617 13.62 11.02 46.05
N LEU A 618 14.91 10.69 45.95
CA LEU A 618 15.90 11.35 45.11
C LEU A 618 17.27 10.95 45.66
N ALA A 619 18.09 10.29 44.83
CA ALA A 619 19.47 10.74 44.76
C ALA A 619 19.37 12.26 44.56
N SER A 620 19.55 13.02 45.64
CA SER A 620 19.28 14.44 45.66
C SER A 620 19.99 15.11 44.48
N SER A 621 19.48 16.25 44.01
CA SER A 621 20.21 17.11 43.06
C SER A 621 21.61 17.52 43.54
N THR A 622 21.99 17.11 44.76
CA THR A 622 23.23 17.40 45.45
C THR A 622 24.23 16.22 45.45
N VAL A 623 23.84 15.02 44.98
CA VAL A 623 24.78 13.90 44.78
C VAL A 623 25.62 14.15 43.52
N PRO A 624 26.97 14.24 43.62
CA PRO A 624 27.84 14.61 42.51
C PRO A 624 28.07 13.43 41.56
N VAL A 625 27.05 13.06 40.80
CA VAL A 625 27.16 12.04 39.75
C VAL A 625 27.78 12.64 38.49
N LEU A 626 28.61 11.85 37.79
CA LEU A 626 29.18 12.23 36.50
C LEU A 626 28.09 12.43 35.43
N ASP A 627 28.32 13.40 34.56
CA ASP A 627 27.47 13.69 33.40
C ASP A 627 27.59 12.64 32.31
N ARG A 628 26.50 12.48 31.54
CA ARG A 628 26.42 11.55 30.41
C ARG A 628 27.39 12.01 29.31
N ALA A 629 28.24 11.11 28.85
CA ALA A 629 28.95 11.25 27.58
C ALA A 629 28.55 10.08 26.68
N SER A 630 28.23 10.35 25.42
CA SER A 630 27.87 9.32 24.44
C SER A 630 29.13 8.61 23.93
N PRO A 631 29.09 7.29 23.70
CA PRO A 631 30.20 6.58 23.08
C PRO A 631 30.45 7.07 21.63
N PRO A 632 31.68 6.95 21.10
CA PRO A 632 31.99 7.36 19.74
C PRO A 632 31.21 6.53 18.71
N ALA A 633 30.69 7.21 17.69
CA ALA A 633 29.99 6.59 16.57
C ALA A 633 30.94 5.70 15.76
N GLY A 634 30.65 4.40 15.67
CA GLY A 634 31.52 3.43 15.00
C GLY A 634 31.29 1.95 15.36
N THR A 635 30.58 1.66 16.46
CA THR A 635 29.96 0.34 16.69
C THR A 635 28.53 0.31 16.12
N GLU A 636 28.38 0.74 14.86
CA GLU A 636 27.13 0.61 14.12
C GLU A 636 27.13 -0.71 13.36
N ALA A 637 26.35 -1.68 13.83
CA ALA A 637 25.84 -2.75 12.97
C ALA A 637 24.39 -2.43 12.59
N GLY A 638 24.23 -1.79 11.43
CA GLY A 638 23.11 -2.07 10.53
C GLY A 638 21.80 -1.34 10.81
N ALA A 639 21.70 -0.14 10.25
CA ALA A 639 20.52 0.70 10.11
C ALA A 639 19.32 0.02 9.41
N GLY A 640 18.10 0.52 9.67
CA GLY A 640 16.95 0.23 8.82
C GLY A 640 15.63 0.79 9.33
N GLY A 641 15.24 1.96 8.82
CA GLY A 641 14.05 2.70 9.24
C GLY A 641 12.70 2.01 9.05
N GLY A 642 11.70 2.55 9.76
CA GLY A 642 10.30 2.57 9.34
C GLY A 642 9.36 1.67 10.14
N SER A 643 8.47 2.27 10.93
CA SER A 643 7.04 2.30 10.61
C SER A 643 6.20 2.74 11.81
N MET A 644 5.34 3.73 11.56
CA MET A 644 3.98 3.72 12.10
C MET A 644 3.33 2.37 11.70
N MET A 645 3.49 1.30 12.48
CA MET A 645 2.61 0.10 12.45
C MET A 645 2.92 -0.97 13.52
N GLY A 646 3.64 -0.66 14.61
CA GLY A 646 3.90 -1.63 15.68
C GLY A 646 2.70 -1.95 16.58
N GLY A 647 1.69 -1.08 16.62
CA GLY A 647 0.56 -1.19 17.56
C GLY A 647 -0.56 -2.16 17.17
N MET A 648 -0.53 -2.78 15.98
CA MET A 648 -1.69 -3.54 15.47
C MET A 648 -1.44 -5.03 15.21
N ARG A 649 -0.23 -5.55 15.50
CA ARG A 649 0.10 -6.98 15.30
C ARG A 649 0.22 -7.80 16.59
N GLU A 650 0.33 -7.16 17.76
CA GLU A 650 0.31 -7.84 19.07
C GLU A 650 -1.10 -8.00 19.64
N MET A 651 -2.10 -7.21 19.20
CA MET A 651 -3.50 -7.42 19.62
C MET A 651 -4.20 -8.59 18.91
N ALA A 652 -3.59 -9.16 17.87
CA ALA A 652 -4.11 -10.34 17.16
C ALA A 652 -3.64 -11.68 17.76
N LYS A 653 -2.62 -11.68 18.63
CA LYS A 653 -2.15 -12.90 19.33
C LYS A 653 -2.83 -13.12 20.68
N TYR A 654 -3.40 -12.09 21.30
CA TYR A 654 -4.20 -12.23 22.53
C TYR A 654 -5.66 -12.64 22.28
N ALA A 655 -6.17 -12.49 21.05
CA ALA A 655 -7.54 -12.89 20.67
C ALA A 655 -7.67 -14.38 20.26
N ALA A 656 -6.56 -15.11 20.13
CA ALA A 656 -6.55 -16.53 19.73
C ALA A 656 -6.44 -17.50 20.92
N LEU A 657 -6.26 -17.02 22.15
CA LEU A 657 -6.11 -17.87 23.35
C LEU A 657 -7.35 -17.92 24.27
N MET A 658 -8.45 -17.22 23.91
CA MET A 658 -9.69 -17.18 24.70
C MET A 658 -10.92 -17.56 23.85
N LYS A 659 -10.83 -18.68 23.13
CA LYS A 659 -11.99 -19.35 22.54
C LYS A 659 -11.81 -20.87 22.55
N GLY A 660 -12.16 -21.48 23.68
CA GLY A 660 -12.32 -22.93 23.84
C GLY A 660 -13.30 -23.22 24.96
N GLY A 661 -14.48 -23.75 24.62
CA GLY A 661 -15.55 -24.18 25.54
C GLY A 661 -16.85 -23.39 25.35
N SER A 662 -17.74 -23.84 24.46
CA SER A 662 -19.04 -24.49 24.76
C SER A 662 -20.04 -23.59 25.51
N GLY A 663 -21.27 -23.32 25.08
CA GLY A 663 -22.14 -23.87 24.05
C GLY A 663 -23.56 -23.34 24.28
N MET A 664 -24.45 -23.59 23.30
CA MET A 664 -25.92 -23.54 23.38
C MET A 664 -26.64 -22.19 23.61
N GLY A 665 -27.29 -21.73 22.53
CA GLY A 665 -28.75 -21.82 22.44
C GLY A 665 -29.59 -20.61 22.87
N GLY A 666 -30.53 -20.20 22.00
CA GLY A 666 -31.81 -19.67 22.46
C GLY A 666 -32.23 -18.32 21.90
N SER A 667 -33.21 -18.37 21.00
CA SER A 667 -33.97 -17.28 20.39
C SER A 667 -34.82 -16.44 21.36
N GLY A 668 -35.25 -15.26 20.89
CA GLY A 668 -36.59 -14.72 21.20
C GLY A 668 -36.57 -13.28 21.73
N GLY A 669 -37.14 -12.36 20.96
CA GLY A 669 -37.18 -10.92 21.29
C GLY A 669 -38.30 -10.53 22.26
N TYR A 670 -38.35 -9.25 22.61
CA TYR A 670 -39.57 -8.48 22.90
C TYR A 670 -39.24 -6.97 22.92
N ALA A 671 -40.17 -6.18 22.40
CA ALA A 671 -40.18 -4.73 22.48
C ALA A 671 -40.50 -4.23 23.90
N GLY A 672 -40.08 -3.01 24.25
CA GLY A 672 -40.52 -2.30 25.45
C GLY A 672 -39.81 -0.97 25.66
N ALA A 673 -40.55 0.12 25.50
CA ALA A 673 -40.10 1.51 25.66
C ALA A 673 -39.68 1.85 27.10
N ALA A 674 -38.71 2.77 27.26
CA ALA A 674 -38.72 3.76 28.33
C ALA A 674 -37.78 4.93 28.02
N SER A 675 -38.36 6.12 28.10
CA SER A 675 -37.80 7.46 28.08
C SER A 675 -36.73 7.74 29.14
N GLY A 676 -35.91 8.78 28.92
CA GLY A 676 -35.40 9.58 30.06
C GLY A 676 -34.06 10.24 29.84
N LYS A 677 -34.08 11.55 29.59
CA LYS A 677 -32.94 12.48 29.60
C LYS A 677 -32.18 12.41 30.93
N GLY A 678 -30.85 12.41 30.89
CA GLY A 678 -30.03 12.43 32.11
C GLY A 678 -28.54 12.70 31.93
N MET A 679 -28.09 13.30 30.83
CA MET A 679 -26.67 13.64 30.61
C MET A 679 -26.46 15.05 30.08
N ALA A 680 -27.27 16.00 30.57
CA ALA A 680 -27.14 17.43 30.32
C ALA A 680 -27.23 18.28 31.61
N GLU A 681 -27.25 17.62 32.78
CA GLU A 681 -27.39 18.24 34.11
C GLU A 681 -26.20 17.97 35.04
N MET A 682 -25.20 17.19 34.61
CA MET A 682 -23.96 16.96 35.38
C MET A 682 -22.74 17.78 34.88
N MET A 683 -22.89 18.57 33.81
CA MET A 683 -21.85 19.48 33.29
C MET A 683 -22.28 20.95 33.35
N ARG A 684 -22.90 21.38 34.45
CA ARG A 684 -23.22 22.79 34.69
C ARG A 684 -22.94 23.31 36.11
N SER A 685 -22.32 22.52 36.99
CA SER A 685 -21.99 22.92 38.37
C SER A 685 -20.49 23.06 38.69
N MET A 686 -19.59 22.93 37.70
CA MET A 686 -18.13 22.96 37.95
C MET A 686 -17.36 24.10 37.26
N MET A 687 -18.04 25.16 36.83
CA MET A 687 -17.36 26.36 36.33
C MET A 687 -18.20 27.60 36.64
N MET A 688 -18.09 28.12 37.86
CA MET A 688 -18.26 29.55 38.19
C MET A 688 -17.90 29.78 39.66
N GLY A 689 -16.88 30.60 39.92
CA GLY A 689 -16.64 31.25 41.22
C GLY A 689 -15.32 30.86 41.89
N GLY A 690 -14.32 31.72 41.77
CA GLY A 690 -13.06 31.57 42.51
C GLY A 690 -12.07 32.70 42.23
N GLY A 691 -12.47 33.93 42.56
CA GLY A 691 -11.57 35.08 42.63
C GLY A 691 -10.74 35.09 43.91
N MET A 692 -9.64 35.86 43.86
CA MET A 692 -8.64 36.15 44.89
C MET A 692 -9.09 36.09 46.36
N MET A 693 -8.28 35.43 47.20
CA MET A 693 -7.84 35.96 48.50
C MET A 693 -6.58 35.22 48.98
N GLY A 694 -5.61 35.98 49.52
CA GLY A 694 -4.41 35.45 50.15
C GLY A 694 -4.64 34.95 51.58
N GLY A 695 -3.71 34.12 52.05
CA GLY A 695 -3.49 33.79 53.46
C GLY A 695 -2.02 33.39 53.58
N ALA A 696 -1.14 34.18 54.20
CA ALA A 696 -1.04 34.41 55.64
C ALA A 696 -0.90 33.07 56.39
N GLY A 697 0.28 32.89 57.00
CA GLY A 697 0.71 31.66 57.63
C GLY A 697 -0.22 31.14 58.72
N MET A 698 -0.23 29.82 58.85
CA MET A 698 -0.74 29.11 60.02
C MET A 698 0.28 28.04 60.38
N THR A 699 1.15 28.41 61.30
CA THR A 699 1.84 27.53 62.23
C THR A 699 0.82 26.63 62.92
N GLY A 700 0.78 25.35 62.55
CA GLY A 700 0.03 24.31 63.26
C GLY A 700 1.00 23.41 64.01
N GLY A 701 1.02 23.53 65.34
CA GLY A 701 1.83 22.69 66.22
C GLY A 701 1.50 21.21 66.10
N VAL A 702 2.55 20.38 66.07
CA VAL A 702 2.47 18.92 66.02
C VAL A 702 1.85 18.40 67.32
N ASN A 703 0.78 17.63 67.21
CA ASN A 703 0.09 16.96 68.32
C ASN A 703 1.08 16.10 69.15
N ALA A 704 1.03 16.18 70.47
CA ALA A 704 2.01 15.56 71.37
C ALA A 704 2.02 14.01 71.29
N GLU A 705 0.95 13.39 70.81
CA GLU A 705 0.87 11.94 70.56
C GLU A 705 1.55 11.53 69.24
N ALA A 706 1.56 12.38 68.21
CA ALA A 706 2.26 12.09 66.95
C ALA A 706 3.79 12.13 67.12
N LYS A 707 4.31 12.99 68.00
CA LYS A 707 5.75 13.05 68.34
C LYS A 707 6.28 11.78 69.02
N LYS A 708 5.43 10.97 69.67
CA LYS A 708 5.86 9.74 70.35
C LYS A 708 6.23 8.58 69.41
N ASN A 709 5.78 8.64 68.15
CA ASN A 709 5.98 7.57 67.16
C ASN A 709 6.96 7.93 66.03
N ILE A 710 7.60 9.10 66.07
CA ILE A 710 8.62 9.49 65.09
C ILE A 710 9.94 8.81 65.47
N LYS A 711 10.43 7.92 64.62
CA LYS A 711 11.75 7.29 64.79
C LYS A 711 12.82 8.23 64.26
N THR A 712 13.80 8.56 65.10
CA THR A 712 15.04 9.24 64.70
C THR A 712 16.10 8.18 64.36
N LEU A 713 16.61 8.19 63.14
CA LEU A 713 17.68 7.32 62.66
C LEU A 713 18.82 8.18 62.10
N THR A 714 20.01 7.61 62.00
CA THR A 714 21.11 8.22 61.22
C THR A 714 21.00 7.73 59.79
N ARG A 715 20.64 8.59 58.84
CA ARG A 715 20.64 8.27 57.41
C ARG A 715 21.96 8.69 56.80
N THR A 716 22.58 7.79 56.05
CA THR A 716 23.80 8.09 55.30
C THR A 716 23.55 7.84 53.83
N ASP A 717 23.68 8.88 53.02
CA ASP A 717 23.65 8.80 51.56
C ASP A 717 25.11 8.76 51.05
N PHE A 718 25.42 7.87 50.12
CA PHE A 718 26.78 7.71 49.62
C PHE A 718 26.80 7.29 48.15
N LEU A 719 27.91 7.60 47.47
CA LEU A 719 28.11 7.32 46.06
C LEU A 719 29.29 6.38 45.89
N ILE A 720 29.04 5.18 45.36
CA ILE A 720 30.08 4.27 44.91
C ILE A 720 30.27 4.45 43.41
N GLN A 721 31.52 4.49 42.95
CA GLN A 721 31.87 4.50 41.55
C GLN A 721 32.90 3.41 41.28
N PHE A 722 32.76 2.68 40.18
CA PHE A 722 33.78 1.72 39.77
C PHE A 722 33.85 1.63 38.25
N LEU A 723 35.00 1.16 37.76
CA LEU A 723 35.21 0.90 36.35
C LEU A 723 34.70 -0.49 36.01
N TRP A 724 33.82 -0.58 35.03
CA TRP A 724 33.40 -1.82 34.41
C TRP A 724 33.84 -1.82 32.95
N LYS A 725 34.74 -2.75 32.63
CA LYS A 725 35.09 -3.09 31.26
C LYS A 725 34.49 -4.46 30.97
N PRO A 726 33.39 -4.57 30.21
CA PRO A 726 32.75 -5.85 29.98
C PRO A 726 33.75 -6.78 29.30
N THR A 727 34.17 -7.82 30.00
CA THR A 727 34.97 -8.89 29.40
C THR A 727 33.99 -9.79 28.63
N PRO A 728 34.10 -9.91 27.29
CA PRO A 728 33.27 -10.85 26.55
C PRO A 728 33.50 -12.25 27.12
N ALA A 729 32.44 -13.05 27.21
CA ALA A 729 32.63 -14.47 27.49
C ALA A 729 33.42 -15.06 26.32
N GLU A 730 34.71 -15.35 26.52
CA GLU A 730 35.51 -16.03 25.51
C GLU A 730 34.87 -17.39 25.24
N GLU A 731 34.53 -17.66 23.98
CA GLU A 731 33.99 -18.95 23.60
C GLU A 731 35.01 -20.04 23.92
N LEU A 732 34.59 -20.95 24.80
CA LEU A 732 35.38 -22.12 25.15
C LEU A 732 35.37 -23.06 23.93
N PRO A 733 36.53 -23.57 23.49
CA PRO A 733 36.61 -24.55 22.42
C PRO A 733 35.66 -25.72 22.66
N GLU A 734 35.08 -26.24 21.58
CA GLU A 734 34.24 -27.44 21.66
C GLU A 734 35.05 -28.69 22.02
N ASP A 735 36.33 -28.72 21.61
CA ASP A 735 37.25 -29.80 21.92
C ASP A 735 37.56 -29.90 23.43
N PRO A 736 37.35 -31.07 24.08
CA PRO A 736 37.51 -31.24 25.52
C PRO A 736 38.92 -30.95 26.06
N GLU A 737 39.99 -31.28 25.32
CA GLU A 737 41.36 -31.05 25.77
C GLU A 737 41.75 -29.58 25.65
N GLN A 738 41.41 -28.94 24.52
CA GLN A 738 41.61 -27.49 24.35
C GLN A 738 40.76 -26.66 25.32
N ARG A 739 39.54 -27.11 25.63
CA ARG A 739 38.70 -26.49 26.66
C ARG A 739 39.34 -26.58 28.03
N LYS A 740 39.86 -27.75 28.41
CA LYS A 740 40.54 -27.95 29.70
C LYS A 740 41.78 -27.06 29.80
N ALA A 741 42.61 -27.01 28.75
CA ALA A 741 43.79 -26.15 28.71
C ALA A 741 43.43 -24.65 28.85
N LYS A 742 42.40 -24.16 28.14
CA LYS A 742 41.92 -22.78 28.30
C LYS A 742 41.39 -22.49 29.71
N LEU A 743 40.67 -23.43 30.32
CA LEU A 743 40.17 -23.27 31.69
C LEU A 743 41.31 -23.25 32.72
N GLU A 744 42.34 -24.08 32.53
CA GLU A 744 43.55 -24.06 33.36
C GLU A 744 44.33 -22.75 33.21
N GLU A 745 44.43 -22.20 32.00
CA GLU A 745 45.03 -20.89 31.74
C GLU A 745 44.24 -19.74 32.42
N GLN A 746 42.90 -19.74 32.29
CA GLN A 746 42.04 -18.77 32.96
C GLN A 746 42.14 -18.87 34.49
N ALA A 747 42.20 -20.09 35.05
CA ALA A 747 42.39 -20.32 36.48
C ALA A 747 43.77 -19.84 36.97
N ALA A 748 44.84 -20.04 36.18
CA ALA A 748 46.18 -19.55 36.51
C ALA A 748 46.23 -18.01 36.54
N LYS A 749 45.63 -17.34 35.54
CA LYS A 749 45.51 -15.86 35.51
C LYS A 749 44.75 -15.32 36.73
N ALA A 750 43.65 -15.98 37.12
CA ALA A 750 42.89 -15.61 38.31
C ALA A 750 43.71 -15.77 39.60
N LYS A 751 44.50 -16.86 39.72
CA LYS A 751 45.35 -17.12 40.87
C LYS A 751 46.49 -16.09 40.99
N GLU A 752 47.16 -15.76 39.90
CA GLU A 752 48.21 -14.73 39.87
C GLU A 752 47.67 -13.36 40.32
N MET A 753 46.49 -12.98 39.84
CA MET A 753 45.84 -11.73 40.26
C MET A 753 45.49 -11.74 41.75
N HIS A 754 45.01 -12.86 42.29
CA HIS A 754 44.73 -13.01 43.71
C HIS A 754 45.97 -12.78 44.59
N GLU A 755 47.10 -13.37 44.20
CA GLU A 755 48.37 -13.23 44.91
C GLU A 755 48.86 -11.77 44.89
N LYS A 756 48.80 -11.09 43.74
CA LYS A 756 49.17 -9.66 43.62
C LYS A 756 48.28 -8.75 44.46
N MET A 757 46.97 -9.00 44.47
CA MET A 757 46.04 -8.24 45.31
C MET A 757 46.33 -8.42 46.80
N THR A 758 46.53 -9.67 47.23
CA THR A 758 46.82 -10.00 48.65
C THR A 758 48.14 -9.38 49.10
N GLN A 759 49.17 -9.38 48.26
CA GLN A 759 50.45 -8.70 48.53
C GLN A 759 50.27 -7.19 48.68
N ALA A 760 49.47 -6.56 47.81
CA ALA A 760 49.20 -5.12 47.88
C ALA A 760 48.40 -4.73 49.14
N GLU A 761 47.46 -5.56 49.60
CA GLU A 761 46.78 -5.36 50.90
C GLU A 761 47.75 -5.49 52.09
N GLY A 762 48.68 -6.45 52.03
CA GLY A 762 49.74 -6.59 53.03
C GLY A 762 50.61 -5.34 53.17
N GLN A 763 50.88 -4.62 52.07
CA GLN A 763 51.61 -3.36 52.06
C GLN A 763 50.80 -2.18 52.63
N LYS A 764 49.48 -2.14 52.43
CA LYS A 764 48.58 -1.11 53.01
C LYS A 764 48.54 -1.16 54.54
N ASN A 765 48.69 -2.36 55.10
CA ASN A 765 48.75 -2.58 56.55
C ASN A 765 50.13 -2.24 57.16
N SER A 766 51.10 -1.77 56.36
CA SER A 766 52.33 -1.16 56.87
C SER A 766 52.05 0.26 57.36
N SER A 767 52.78 0.73 58.38
CA SER A 767 52.56 2.01 59.07
C SER A 767 52.72 3.29 58.21
N ALA A 768 52.98 3.16 56.90
CA ALA A 768 53.25 4.28 56.00
C ALA A 768 52.00 4.85 55.26
N VAL A 769 50.85 4.17 55.26
CA VAL A 769 49.64 4.61 54.54
C VAL A 769 48.57 5.11 55.51
N THR A 770 48.38 6.44 55.58
CA THR A 770 47.34 7.04 56.44
C THR A 770 45.95 6.94 55.81
N ILE A 771 45.07 6.14 56.41
CA ILE A 771 43.65 6.03 56.04
C ILE A 771 42.91 7.29 56.54
N PRO A 772 42.15 8.00 55.68
CA PRO A 772 41.40 9.19 56.08
C PRO A 772 40.38 8.91 57.19
N SER A 773 40.12 9.91 58.03
CA SER A 773 39.06 9.83 59.05
C SER A 773 37.68 10.11 58.45
N ALA A 774 36.61 9.70 59.14
CA ALA A 774 35.23 9.96 58.72
C ALA A 774 34.95 11.47 58.53
N GLU A 775 35.52 12.32 59.39
CA GLU A 775 35.34 13.78 59.34
C GLU A 775 36.02 14.39 58.11
N GLU A 776 37.19 13.88 57.72
CA GLU A 776 37.92 14.35 56.53
C GLU A 776 37.15 14.04 55.24
N ILE A 777 36.47 12.89 55.20
CA ILE A 777 35.65 12.44 54.08
C ILE A 777 34.32 13.20 54.00
N GLU A 778 33.67 13.43 55.14
CA GLU A 778 32.44 14.23 55.20
C GLU A 778 32.70 15.68 54.76
N LYS A 779 33.83 16.26 55.19
CA LYS A 779 34.24 17.62 54.77
C LYS A 779 34.49 17.69 53.25
N ALA A 780 35.19 16.72 52.67
CA ALA A 780 35.44 16.67 51.23
C ALA A 780 34.13 16.51 50.43
N SER A 781 33.18 15.73 50.96
CA SER A 781 31.87 15.53 50.33
C SER A 781 31.00 16.79 50.35
N LYS A 782 30.98 17.53 51.47
CA LYS A 782 30.24 18.80 51.59
C LYS A 782 30.73 19.85 50.61
N GLN A 783 32.05 19.94 50.40
CA GLN A 783 32.63 20.87 49.43
C GLN A 783 32.14 20.57 48.00
N LYS A 784 32.17 19.29 47.58
CA LYS A 784 31.65 18.88 46.25
C LYS A 784 30.16 19.21 46.08
N THR A 785 29.36 18.99 47.11
CA THR A 785 27.92 19.31 47.08
C THR A 785 27.69 20.81 46.88
N SER A 786 28.42 21.67 47.60
CA SER A 786 28.28 23.12 47.45
C SER A 786 28.71 23.64 46.07
N GLU A 787 29.75 23.04 45.48
CA GLU A 787 30.21 23.37 44.12
C GLU A 787 29.14 23.02 43.08
N LEU A 788 28.49 21.87 43.24
CA LEU A 788 27.40 21.43 42.37
C LEU A 788 26.16 22.33 42.47
N GLU A 789 25.72 22.67 43.68
CA GLU A 789 24.58 23.59 43.89
C GLU A 789 24.85 24.98 43.30
N THR A 790 26.09 25.47 43.42
CA THR A 790 26.51 26.74 42.81
C THR A 790 26.47 26.67 41.28
N ALA A 791 26.92 25.56 40.69
CA ALA A 791 26.87 25.35 39.24
C ALA A 791 25.43 25.25 38.70
N ILE A 792 24.54 24.55 39.41
CA ILE A 792 23.11 24.45 39.07
C ILE A 792 22.45 25.83 39.14
N THR A 793 22.71 26.58 40.21
CA THR A 793 22.18 27.94 40.40
C THR A 793 22.68 28.89 39.32
N LYS A 794 23.96 28.78 38.93
CA LYS A 794 24.55 29.54 37.82
C LYS A 794 23.92 29.18 36.46
N ALA A 795 23.70 27.90 36.18
CA ALA A 795 23.06 27.45 34.94
C ALA A 795 21.60 27.95 34.84
N LEU A 796 20.84 27.86 35.94
CA LEU A 796 19.46 28.35 36.01
C LEU A 796 19.37 29.88 35.88
N THR A 797 20.33 30.63 36.42
CA THR A 797 20.40 32.09 36.25
C THR A 797 20.82 32.49 34.83
N THR A 798 21.73 31.75 34.18
CA THR A 798 22.08 32.02 32.76
C THR A 798 20.94 31.76 31.77
N LEU A 799 20.03 30.83 32.08
CA LEU A 799 18.82 30.58 31.28
C LEU A 799 17.72 31.65 31.48
N ALA A 800 17.82 32.48 32.51
CA ALA A 800 16.82 33.47 32.89
C ALA A 800 17.11 34.90 32.37
N THR A 801 18.27 35.15 31.74
CA THR A 801 18.61 36.44 31.13
C THR A 801 18.31 36.46 29.62
N PRO A 802 17.37 37.31 29.14
CA PRO A 802 17.24 37.59 27.72
C PRO A 802 18.39 38.50 27.25
N ALA A 803 18.89 38.26 26.04
CA ALA A 803 19.82 39.17 25.38
C ALA A 803 19.19 40.58 25.26
N PRO A 804 19.93 41.68 25.52
CA PRO A 804 19.39 43.02 25.39
C PRO A 804 19.44 43.48 23.92
N ASP A 805 18.27 43.80 23.36
CA ASP A 805 18.14 44.61 22.15
C ASP A 805 17.54 45.98 22.52
N ALA A 806 18.31 47.06 22.27
CA ALA A 806 17.84 48.32 21.64
C ALA A 806 18.86 49.46 21.76
N ALA A 807 19.32 50.02 20.63
CA ALA A 807 19.04 51.41 20.26
C ALA A 807 19.71 51.78 18.91
N ALA A 808 18.93 52.42 18.04
CA ALA A 808 19.31 52.84 16.70
C ALA A 808 19.95 54.24 16.65
N GLY A 809 20.92 54.41 15.75
CA GLY A 809 21.06 55.59 14.87
C GLY A 809 22.11 56.65 15.24
N THR A 810 23.25 56.69 14.51
CA THR A 810 23.61 57.78 13.55
C THR A 810 25.06 57.65 13.00
N ALA A 811 25.17 57.86 11.68
CA ALA A 811 26.30 58.36 10.87
C ALA A 811 27.67 57.64 10.81
N VAL A 812 28.20 57.58 9.57
CA VAL A 812 29.37 56.84 9.07
C VAL A 812 30.65 57.69 9.11
N ALA A 813 31.82 57.08 9.43
CA ALA A 813 33.05 56.97 8.61
C ALA A 813 34.29 56.54 9.49
N PRO A 814 35.48 56.22 8.94
CA PRO A 814 35.98 54.85 8.74
C PRO A 814 37.30 54.55 9.48
N GLY A 815 37.61 53.26 9.72
CA GLY A 815 39.00 52.82 9.93
C GLY A 815 39.21 51.82 11.08
N ALA A 816 39.43 50.55 10.71
CA ALA A 816 40.50 49.67 11.19
C ALA A 816 40.19 48.22 10.75
N ALA A 817 41.10 47.65 9.96
CA ALA A 817 41.01 46.28 9.46
C ALA A 817 41.23 45.22 10.58
N PRO A 818 40.65 44.01 10.44
CA PRO A 818 40.97 42.86 11.29
C PRO A 818 42.29 42.19 10.83
N PRO A 819 43.09 41.57 11.72
CA PRO A 819 44.27 40.83 11.29
C PRO A 819 43.85 39.47 10.68
N GLY A 820 44.51 39.15 9.55
CA GLY A 820 44.23 38.06 8.61
C GLY A 820 44.36 36.64 9.18
N VAL A 821 44.10 35.62 8.36
CA VAL A 821 45.05 35.00 7.41
C VAL A 821 44.25 34.21 6.33
N PRO A 822 44.78 34.00 5.11
CA PRO A 822 44.12 34.41 3.86
C PRO A 822 43.47 33.29 3.04
N ALA A 823 42.63 33.67 2.09
CA ALA A 823 42.46 32.94 0.83
C ALA A 823 42.17 33.93 -0.31
N ALA A 824 43.00 33.87 -1.37
CA ALA A 824 42.90 34.69 -2.57
C ALA A 824 41.69 34.27 -3.44
N PRO A 825 40.98 35.22 -4.09
CA PRO A 825 39.89 34.88 -5.00
C PRO A 825 40.27 35.04 -6.48
N GLY A 826 39.85 34.09 -7.30
CA GLY A 826 39.77 34.19 -8.76
C GLY A 826 38.32 34.10 -9.24
N VAL A 827 37.73 35.28 -9.54
CA VAL A 827 36.80 35.67 -10.63
C VAL A 827 35.91 34.57 -11.27
N PRO A 828 34.57 34.76 -11.37
CA PRO A 828 33.94 35.39 -12.56
C PRO A 828 32.85 36.42 -12.16
N THR A 829 32.44 37.42 -12.94
CA THR A 829 32.01 37.45 -14.36
C THR A 829 31.76 38.92 -14.75
N PRO A 830 31.87 39.36 -16.02
CA PRO A 830 31.54 40.73 -16.42
C PRO A 830 30.05 40.91 -16.75
N ALA A 831 29.48 42.07 -16.38
CA ALA A 831 28.26 42.60 -16.97
C ALA A 831 28.63 43.67 -18.02
N GLY A 832 27.86 43.70 -19.11
CA GLY A 832 28.18 44.38 -20.36
C GLY A 832 28.33 45.91 -20.29
N ALA A 833 28.93 46.44 -21.36
CA ALA A 833 28.90 47.84 -21.75
C ALA A 833 28.16 48.00 -23.08
N ALA A 834 27.55 49.17 -23.23
CA ALA A 834 26.66 49.61 -24.29
C ALA A 834 27.19 49.48 -25.73
N ASN A 835 26.33 49.01 -26.62
CA ASN A 835 25.77 49.77 -27.76
C ASN A 835 24.51 49.06 -28.28
#